data_AF-A0A842LRJ1-F1
#
_entry.id   AF-A0A842LRJ1-F1
#
_cell.length_a   1.000
_cell.length_b   1.000
_cell.length_c   1.000
_cell.angle_alpha   90.00
_cell.angle_beta   90.00
_cell.angle_gamma   90.00
#
_symmetry.space_group_name_H-M   'P 1'
#
loop_
_entity.id
_entity.type
_entity.pdbx_description
1 polymer ?
#
loop_
_entity_poly.entity_id
_entity_poly.type
_entity_poly.pdbx_seq_one_letter_code
_entity_poly.pdbx_strand_id
1 'polypeptide(L)'
;SIMSTLMPYGLDTFGLNWTDTEVALMISGMLSPDSDVDPSLQRLISMMRGWNYNNLTFQQAEAVNNATIEMIMELLRGTSIDTVLANVTDPSLKAALQSKLELALQYISLLRASPAAEMDALMEGLSGHYITPARGGDPVKAPYALPTGRNFYAQDDNTLPTKVAWDLGKRLADMALAQLDTIPEKMAAVVWCVETARDDGTMVSFVLRMLGVQPKLDDRRWLGGGKLSYIVPTNLTELLSDLNKVRNGMGLSNLTSRPRIDVIVTTSGLFRDLFPNLLAKMDVAYRVALGASYSKILQAYPELKTQLDLALDPLLTGQFKQAKTMADLLKIIDKNDSLNVNYIAKHWVELVLAGYDGDTAITRIFAPPVGDYGAGVNHGVEEAWTWDNRSELADVYLRRMSHAYSNTRWGASMEGLFENLLKGVTVAYHSRSTNLYGVIDNDDYYDYYGGLSMAIEKVNGGVAPSLNVLYYANPSRPEVVSLQEFMRREMRTRYYNPEWIKSMMNEGYSGARTISNKFVAYLWGWQVTAPQLVDDYDWNEITDIYIKDKYNLGVNRWLSTGNRAYSMISITGTLLTAAHKGFWKADEATLRLVANTWASTVAEYGVACCDCSCGNLAMMEWAMQYVNPDLLARVKSKIYEATGAAAFAPSENPNQGGESGSTPGGQPHDGSSGTSGGSEGVSAASPGTQSSSQNVGAGSESSQGAGKSYEVTASGSSGSSDTGMPVYAILGVIALVALVGVGYFM
;
A
#
# COMPACT_ATOMS: atom_id res chain seq x y z
N SER A 1 20.54 -5.26 -8.38
CA SER A 1 20.85 -6.66 -8.03
C SER A 1 20.36 -6.94 -6.61
N ILE A 2 20.30 -8.20 -6.16
CA ILE A 2 19.96 -8.52 -4.76
C ILE A 2 20.90 -7.80 -3.79
N MET A 3 22.21 -7.82 -4.08
CA MET A 3 23.27 -7.26 -3.22
C MET A 3 23.18 -5.74 -3.03
N SER A 4 22.61 -5.03 -4.01
CA SER A 4 22.48 -3.56 -3.97
C SER A 4 21.12 -3.10 -3.45
N THR A 5 20.24 -4.02 -3.07
CA THR A 5 18.87 -3.68 -2.63
C THR A 5 18.92 -3.32 -1.15
N LEU A 6 18.49 -2.11 -0.81
CA LEU A 6 18.33 -1.70 0.58
C LEU A 6 17.12 -2.42 1.21
N MET A 7 17.25 -2.76 2.49
CA MET A 7 16.17 -3.35 3.29
C MET A 7 16.03 -2.59 4.61
N PRO A 8 14.81 -2.48 5.18
CA PRO A 8 14.67 -2.06 6.57
C PRO A 8 15.37 -3.09 7.48
N TYR A 9 16.15 -2.59 8.44
CA TYR A 9 16.89 -3.41 9.39
C TYR A 9 16.46 -3.05 10.81
N GLY A 10 15.59 -3.86 11.40
CA GLY A 10 14.93 -3.55 12.67
C GLY A 10 13.63 -2.76 12.54
N LEU A 11 13.08 -2.35 13.68
CA LEU A 11 11.86 -1.54 13.81
C LEU A 11 12.17 -0.27 14.60
N ASP A 12 11.45 0.81 14.29
CA ASP A 12 11.60 2.06 15.02
C ASP A 12 10.89 2.02 16.38
N THR A 13 11.51 2.63 17.39
CA THR A 13 10.90 2.88 18.69
C THR A 13 10.88 4.39 18.92
N PHE A 14 9.68 4.97 18.95
CA PHE A 14 9.46 6.40 19.06
C PHE A 14 10.24 7.02 20.22
N GLY A 15 11.08 8.02 19.93
CA GLY A 15 11.91 8.72 20.91
C GLY A 15 13.13 7.94 21.44
N LEU A 16 13.43 6.75 20.92
CA LEU A 16 14.61 5.98 21.31
C LEU A 16 15.84 6.41 20.50
N ASN A 17 16.95 6.66 21.20
CA ASN A 17 18.22 6.94 20.52
C ASN A 17 18.75 5.72 19.78
N TRP A 18 19.13 5.93 18.52
CA TRP A 18 19.78 4.92 17.71
C TRP A 18 21.25 4.78 18.09
N THR A 19 21.76 3.56 17.99
CA THR A 19 23.19 3.25 18.13
C THR A 19 24.00 3.83 16.96
N ASP A 20 25.31 4.01 17.16
CA ASP A 20 26.19 4.50 16.11
C ASP A 20 26.15 3.60 14.86
N THR A 21 25.99 2.29 15.03
CA THR A 21 25.86 1.35 13.92
C THR A 21 24.57 1.56 13.13
N GLU A 22 23.43 1.73 13.80
CA GLU A 22 22.14 2.00 13.14
C GLU A 22 22.18 3.34 12.39
N VAL A 23 22.75 4.38 13.02
CA VAL A 23 22.99 5.67 12.35
C VAL A 23 23.87 5.47 11.13
N ALA A 24 25.01 4.77 11.23
CA ALA A 24 25.91 4.56 10.11
C ALA A 24 25.26 3.78 8.95
N LEU A 25 24.44 2.77 9.24
CA LEU A 25 23.68 2.02 8.24
C LEU A 25 22.68 2.91 7.50
N MET A 26 21.91 3.72 8.22
CA MET A 26 20.94 4.64 7.62
C MET A 26 21.62 5.70 6.77
N ILE A 27 22.70 6.31 7.26
CA ILE A 27 23.48 7.30 6.52
C ILE A 27 24.10 6.69 5.25
N SER A 28 24.60 5.45 5.33
CA SER A 28 25.09 4.71 4.15
C SER A 28 23.99 4.56 3.08
N GLY A 29 22.75 4.27 3.51
CA GLY A 29 21.58 4.25 2.64
C GLY A 29 21.25 5.63 2.05
N MET A 30 21.25 6.69 2.86
CA MET A 30 21.00 8.07 2.40
C MET A 30 22.05 8.58 1.41
N LEU A 31 23.27 8.02 1.42
CA LEU A 31 24.35 8.36 0.49
C LEU A 31 24.45 7.40 -0.70
N SER A 32 23.55 6.41 -0.79
CA SER A 32 23.52 5.42 -1.87
C SER A 32 22.84 5.84 -3.18
N PRO A 33 21.97 6.88 -3.24
CA PRO A 33 21.51 7.39 -4.53
C PRO A 33 22.68 7.74 -5.44
N ASP A 34 22.74 7.10 -6.61
CA ASP A 34 23.88 7.18 -7.54
C ASP A 34 23.44 7.70 -8.91
N SER A 35 24.25 8.60 -9.47
CA SER A 35 24.15 9.06 -10.86
C SER A 35 25.54 9.42 -11.40
N ASP A 36 25.64 9.69 -12.70
CA ASP A 36 26.90 10.14 -13.31
C ASP A 36 27.28 11.58 -12.94
N VAL A 37 26.31 12.41 -12.54
CA VAL A 37 26.54 13.82 -12.15
C VAL A 37 26.68 14.00 -10.64
N ASP A 38 26.11 13.09 -9.86
CA ASP A 38 26.22 13.02 -8.41
C ASP A 38 26.50 11.56 -8.00
N PRO A 39 27.77 11.12 -7.98
CA PRO A 39 28.13 9.75 -7.65
C PRO A 39 27.93 9.46 -6.16
N SER A 40 27.39 8.27 -5.85
CA SER A 40 27.23 7.78 -4.48
C SER A 40 28.56 7.63 -3.75
N LEU A 41 28.53 7.61 -2.41
CA LEU A 41 29.74 7.36 -1.61
C LEU A 41 30.35 6.00 -1.95
N GLN A 42 29.52 4.98 -2.19
CA GLN A 42 29.91 3.64 -2.61
C GLN A 42 30.64 3.67 -3.98
N ARG A 43 30.16 4.48 -4.94
CA ARG A 43 30.83 4.66 -6.24
C ARG A 43 32.19 5.34 -6.08
N LEU A 44 32.29 6.37 -5.25
CA LEU A 44 33.55 7.06 -4.97
C LEU A 44 34.57 6.13 -4.29
N ILE A 45 34.14 5.32 -3.33
CA ILE A 45 35.00 4.30 -2.69
C ILE A 45 35.44 3.23 -3.69
N SER A 46 34.56 2.82 -4.61
CA SER A 46 34.92 1.90 -5.69
C SER A 46 36.01 2.49 -6.58
N MET A 47 35.88 3.77 -6.96
CA MET A 47 36.90 4.49 -7.73
C MET A 47 38.23 4.59 -6.98
N MET A 48 38.20 4.89 -5.68
CA MET A 48 39.39 4.91 -4.80
C MET A 48 40.14 3.57 -4.81
N ARG A 49 39.43 2.46 -4.99
CA ARG A 49 39.98 1.10 -5.05
C ARG A 49 40.29 0.62 -6.48
N GLY A 50 40.09 1.47 -7.49
CA GLY A 50 40.26 1.11 -8.90
C GLY A 50 39.22 0.12 -9.42
N TRP A 51 38.05 0.03 -8.78
CA TRP A 51 36.97 -0.89 -9.15
C TRP A 51 35.88 -0.19 -9.96
N ASN A 52 35.28 -0.93 -10.90
CA ASN A 52 34.12 -0.45 -11.66
C ASN A 52 32.85 -0.67 -10.85
N TYR A 53 32.27 0.41 -10.32
CA TYR A 53 31.04 0.38 -9.51
C TYR A 53 29.86 -0.34 -10.21
N ASN A 54 29.75 -0.22 -11.54
CA ASN A 54 28.69 -0.87 -12.30
C ASN A 54 28.92 -2.36 -12.54
N ASN A 55 30.08 -2.89 -12.16
CA ASN A 55 30.47 -4.29 -12.37
C ASN A 55 31.35 -4.82 -11.22
N LEU A 56 30.85 -4.70 -9.99
CA LEU A 56 31.52 -5.24 -8.80
C LEU A 56 31.23 -6.74 -8.65
N THR A 57 32.23 -7.51 -8.22
CA THR A 57 32.00 -8.85 -7.65
C THR A 57 31.29 -8.76 -6.31
N PHE A 58 30.74 -9.88 -5.82
CA PHE A 58 30.13 -9.94 -4.48
C PHE A 58 31.08 -9.44 -3.38
N GLN A 59 32.32 -9.95 -3.37
CA GLN A 59 33.32 -9.57 -2.37
C GLN A 59 33.70 -8.08 -2.48
N GLN A 60 33.73 -7.53 -3.69
CA GLN A 60 33.99 -6.11 -3.89
C GLN A 60 32.84 -5.24 -3.38
N ALA A 61 31.59 -5.61 -3.68
CA ALA A 61 30.40 -4.89 -3.21
C ALA A 61 30.31 -4.90 -1.68
N GLU A 62 30.54 -6.05 -1.04
CA GLU A 62 30.61 -6.18 0.41
C GLU A 62 31.73 -5.31 1.01
N ALA A 63 32.93 -5.35 0.43
CA ALA A 63 34.05 -4.54 0.89
C ALA A 63 33.82 -3.03 0.73
N VAL A 64 33.09 -2.60 -0.30
CA VAL A 64 32.68 -1.21 -0.49
C VAL A 64 31.65 -0.79 0.56
N ASN A 65 30.64 -1.62 0.81
CA ASN A 65 29.62 -1.34 1.83
C ASN A 65 30.23 -1.25 3.23
N ASN A 66 31.10 -2.19 3.59
CA ASN A 66 31.80 -2.19 4.88
C ASN A 66 32.71 -0.96 5.03
N ALA A 67 33.43 -0.57 3.96
CA ALA A 67 34.24 0.64 3.98
C ALA A 67 33.39 1.91 4.10
N THR A 68 32.21 1.94 3.48
CA THR A 68 31.27 3.06 3.58
C THR A 68 30.81 3.23 5.02
N ILE A 69 30.35 2.14 5.65
CA ILE A 69 29.91 2.13 7.05
C ILE A 69 31.06 2.54 7.97
N GLU A 70 32.26 1.99 7.79
CA GLU A 70 33.41 2.31 8.65
C GLU A 70 33.84 3.78 8.54
N MET A 71 33.83 4.36 7.33
CA MET A 71 34.11 5.80 7.15
C MET A 71 33.09 6.67 7.91
N ILE A 72 31.82 6.27 7.93
CA ILE A 72 30.77 6.98 8.70
C ILE A 72 30.96 6.77 10.20
N MET A 73 31.32 5.55 10.64
CA MET A 73 31.64 5.26 12.03
C MET A 73 32.82 6.08 12.55
N GLU A 74 33.86 6.29 11.75
CA GLU A 74 34.97 7.19 12.09
C GLU A 74 34.50 8.63 12.33
N LEU A 75 33.58 9.14 11.51
CA LEU A 75 32.97 10.46 11.73
C LEU A 75 32.17 10.49 13.05
N LEU A 76 31.41 9.43 13.35
CA LEU A 76 30.64 9.31 14.60
C LEU A 76 31.55 9.25 15.85
N ARG A 77 32.77 8.71 15.72
CA ARG A 77 33.82 8.70 16.75
C ARG A 77 34.56 10.05 16.89
N GLY A 78 34.27 11.02 16.02
CA GLY A 78 34.87 12.36 16.05
C GLY A 78 36.14 12.51 15.21
N THR A 79 36.49 11.54 14.37
CA THR A 79 37.61 11.65 13.43
C THR A 79 37.28 12.72 12.37
N SER A 80 38.22 13.63 12.09
CA SER A 80 38.00 14.68 11.09
C SER A 80 38.01 14.12 9.67
N ILE A 81 37.29 14.77 8.75
CA ILE A 81 37.26 14.38 7.33
C ILE A 81 38.68 14.37 6.73
N ASP A 82 39.52 15.35 7.09
CA ASP A 82 40.92 15.40 6.65
C ASP A 82 41.72 14.16 7.04
N THR A 83 41.48 13.63 8.25
CA THR A 83 42.11 12.41 8.73
C THR A 83 41.56 11.18 8.01
N VAL A 84 40.23 11.08 7.81
CA VAL A 84 39.60 9.99 7.05
C VAL A 84 40.13 9.93 5.61
N LEU A 85 40.40 11.09 5.00
CA LEU A 85 40.86 11.21 3.61
C LEU A 85 42.38 11.39 3.47
N ALA A 86 43.16 11.15 4.52
CA ALA A 86 44.60 11.41 4.52
C ALA A 86 45.37 10.65 3.42
N ASN A 87 44.89 9.44 3.08
CA ASN A 87 45.53 8.55 2.09
C ASN A 87 44.98 8.73 0.66
N VAL A 88 44.03 9.65 0.42
CA VAL A 88 43.48 9.90 -0.92
C VAL A 88 44.36 10.94 -1.62
N THR A 89 45.08 10.51 -2.64
CA THR A 89 46.07 11.35 -3.35
C THR A 89 45.50 12.07 -4.58
N ASP A 90 44.46 11.54 -5.21
CA ASP A 90 43.77 12.19 -6.33
C ASP A 90 42.95 13.39 -5.81
N PRO A 91 43.27 14.64 -6.23
CA PRO A 91 42.60 15.83 -5.73
C PRO A 91 41.11 15.90 -6.08
N SER A 92 40.72 15.41 -7.25
CA SER A 92 39.33 15.45 -7.72
C SER A 92 38.47 14.45 -6.95
N LEU A 93 38.98 13.24 -6.74
CA LEU A 93 38.33 12.22 -5.95
C LEU A 93 38.26 12.63 -4.47
N LYS A 94 39.33 13.23 -3.93
CA LYS A 94 39.36 13.73 -2.57
C LYS A 94 38.29 14.80 -2.34
N ALA A 95 38.14 15.76 -3.26
CA ALA A 95 37.10 16.78 -3.17
C ALA A 95 35.69 16.18 -3.22
N ALA A 96 35.43 15.20 -4.10
CA ALA A 96 34.15 14.53 -4.18
C ALA A 96 33.82 13.73 -2.90
N LEU A 97 34.80 12.98 -2.37
CA LEU A 97 34.65 12.25 -1.11
C LEU A 97 34.41 13.21 0.06
N GLN A 98 35.16 14.32 0.13
CA GLN A 98 34.99 15.34 1.16
C GLN A 98 33.55 15.88 1.15
N SER A 99 33.03 16.27 -0.01
CA SER A 99 31.65 16.76 -0.12
C SER A 99 30.61 15.74 0.36
N LYS A 100 30.79 14.44 0.05
CA LYS A 100 29.89 13.38 0.54
C LYS A 100 30.01 13.14 2.04
N LEU A 101 31.21 13.27 2.63
CA LEU A 101 31.40 13.13 4.07
C LEU A 101 30.89 14.35 4.86
N GLU A 102 30.97 15.56 4.29
CA GLU A 102 30.32 16.76 4.85
C GLU A 102 28.80 16.57 4.89
N LEU A 103 28.22 16.01 3.82
CA LEU A 103 26.80 15.64 3.78
C LEU A 103 26.46 14.55 4.81
N ALA A 104 27.34 13.57 5.00
CA ALA A 104 27.19 12.55 6.04
C ALA A 104 27.10 13.17 7.44
N LEU A 105 27.97 14.14 7.78
CA LEU A 105 27.91 14.85 9.06
C LEU A 105 26.60 15.61 9.25
N GLN A 106 26.08 16.25 8.18
CA GLN A 106 24.77 16.91 8.22
C GLN A 106 23.66 15.91 8.55
N TYR A 107 23.62 14.79 7.85
CA TYR A 107 22.59 13.77 8.06
C TYR A 107 22.71 13.10 9.45
N ILE A 108 23.93 12.85 9.93
CA ILE A 108 24.17 12.33 11.30
C ILE A 108 23.55 13.26 12.34
N SER A 109 23.77 14.57 12.19
CA SER A 109 23.21 15.58 13.09
C SER A 109 21.68 15.53 13.11
N LEU A 110 21.05 15.49 11.93
CA LEU A 110 19.59 15.44 11.81
C LEU A 110 18.98 14.14 12.36
N LEU A 111 19.61 12.99 12.11
CA LEU A 111 19.18 11.70 12.65
C LEU A 111 19.32 11.65 14.17
N ARG A 112 20.46 12.09 14.73
CA ARG A 112 20.65 12.08 16.19
C ARG A 112 19.72 13.05 16.92
N ALA A 113 19.27 14.12 16.26
CA ALA A 113 18.29 15.05 16.83
C ALA A 113 16.85 14.51 16.81
N SER A 114 16.56 13.53 15.95
CA SER A 114 15.21 13.06 15.65
C SER A 114 14.47 12.45 16.87
N PRO A 115 15.06 11.54 17.66
CA PRO A 115 14.36 10.94 18.82
C PRO A 115 13.94 11.97 19.89
N ALA A 116 14.82 12.93 20.20
CA ALA A 116 14.48 13.99 21.14
C ALA A 116 13.38 14.90 20.56
N ALA A 117 13.48 15.28 19.29
CA ALA A 117 12.47 16.08 18.61
C ALA A 117 11.09 15.39 18.56
N GLU A 118 11.05 14.07 18.40
CA GLU A 118 9.82 13.27 18.46
C GLU A 118 9.14 13.37 19.83
N MET A 119 9.89 13.19 20.91
CA MET A 119 9.36 13.26 22.26
C MET A 119 8.93 14.68 22.62
N ASP A 120 9.74 15.68 22.28
CA ASP A 120 9.42 17.09 22.49
C ASP A 120 8.13 17.44 21.74
N ALA A 121 8.00 17.08 20.47
CA ALA A 121 6.79 17.34 19.68
C ALA A 121 5.56 16.63 20.25
N LEU A 122 5.69 15.42 20.80
CA LEU A 122 4.60 14.74 21.50
C LEU A 122 4.16 15.53 22.74
N MET A 123 5.11 15.98 23.56
CA MET A 123 4.83 16.74 24.79
C MET A 123 4.24 18.12 24.51
N GLU A 124 4.76 18.81 23.50
CA GLU A 124 4.23 20.08 23.01
C GLU A 124 2.80 19.90 22.49
N GLY A 125 2.54 18.82 21.74
CA GLY A 125 1.23 18.53 21.16
C GLY A 125 0.19 18.24 22.25
N LEU A 126 0.56 17.44 23.25
CA LEU A 126 -0.28 17.18 24.43
C LEU A 126 -0.52 18.44 25.28
N SER A 127 0.39 19.41 25.24
CA SER A 127 0.26 20.70 25.92
C SER A 127 -0.53 21.74 25.11
N GLY A 128 -1.02 21.37 23.91
CA GLY A 128 -1.77 22.26 23.03
C GLY A 128 -0.90 23.33 22.34
N HIS A 129 0.41 23.11 22.26
CA HIS A 129 1.33 24.00 21.57
C HIS A 129 1.41 23.71 20.06
N TYR A 130 2.02 24.64 19.33
CA TYR A 130 2.17 24.56 17.88
C TYR A 130 3.30 23.59 17.50
N ILE A 131 2.98 22.56 16.72
CA ILE A 131 3.97 21.63 16.16
C ILE A 131 4.40 22.11 14.77
N THR A 132 5.71 22.33 14.61
CA THR A 132 6.27 22.86 13.36
C THR A 132 5.97 21.93 12.18
N PRO A 133 5.34 22.43 11.11
CA PRO A 133 5.03 21.63 9.95
C PRO A 133 6.25 21.44 9.04
N ALA A 134 6.30 20.30 8.35
CA ALA A 134 7.37 20.01 7.40
C ALA A 134 6.90 19.08 6.27
N ARG A 135 7.63 19.03 5.16
CA ARG A 135 7.31 18.05 4.10
C ARG A 135 7.75 16.66 4.55
N GLY A 136 6.84 15.68 4.45
CA GLY A 136 7.16 14.27 4.69
C GLY A 136 7.90 13.63 3.50
N GLY A 137 8.54 12.48 3.72
CA GLY A 137 9.23 11.75 2.65
C GLY A 137 10.05 10.56 3.17
N ASP A 138 10.57 9.76 2.24
CA ASP A 138 11.59 8.73 2.52
C ASP A 138 12.96 9.43 2.66
N PRO A 139 13.63 9.43 3.83
CA PRO A 139 14.88 10.16 4.03
C PRO A 139 16.02 9.75 3.09
N VAL A 140 15.98 8.54 2.50
CA VAL A 140 16.98 8.12 1.49
C VAL A 140 16.83 8.94 0.20
N LYS A 141 15.60 9.27 -0.20
CA LYS A 141 15.30 10.05 -1.40
C LYS A 141 15.11 11.54 -1.10
N ALA A 142 14.58 11.84 0.09
CA ALA A 142 14.14 13.16 0.54
C ALA A 142 14.74 13.48 1.93
N PRO A 143 16.05 13.75 2.02
CA PRO A 143 16.72 14.00 3.30
C PRO A 143 16.14 15.17 4.11
N TYR A 144 15.45 16.11 3.46
CA TYR A 144 14.74 17.21 4.10
C TYR A 144 13.59 16.75 5.03
N ALA A 145 13.18 15.48 4.94
CA ALA A 145 12.22 14.86 5.86
C ALA A 145 12.78 14.79 7.30
N LEU A 146 14.10 14.86 7.47
CA LEU A 146 14.75 14.93 8.78
C LEU A 146 14.97 16.40 9.24
N PRO A 147 14.98 16.68 10.56
CA PRO A 147 14.71 15.73 11.64
C PRO A 147 13.21 15.33 11.66
N THR A 148 12.91 14.21 12.32
CA THR A 148 11.52 13.82 12.62
C THR A 148 10.95 14.69 13.75
N GLY A 149 9.80 14.32 14.34
CA GLY A 149 9.12 15.16 15.35
C GLY A 149 8.45 16.41 14.78
N ARG A 150 7.97 16.35 13.54
CA ARG A 150 7.31 17.48 12.84
C ARG A 150 5.93 17.07 12.34
N ASN A 151 5.02 18.04 12.24
CA ASN A 151 3.68 17.82 11.71
C ASN A 151 3.73 17.77 10.17
N PHE A 152 3.97 16.59 9.62
CA PHE A 152 4.30 16.49 8.21
C PHE A 152 3.10 16.75 7.29
N TYR A 153 3.37 17.26 6.08
CA TYR A 153 2.40 17.43 5.01
C TYR A 153 2.94 16.88 3.68
N ALA A 154 2.04 16.59 2.74
CA ALA A 154 2.35 16.12 1.39
C ALA A 154 2.56 17.28 0.39
N GLN A 155 2.39 17.04 -0.91
CA GLN A 155 2.50 18.07 -1.95
C GLN A 155 1.13 18.66 -2.31
N ASP A 156 1.06 19.95 -2.65
CA ASP A 156 -0.16 20.58 -3.20
C ASP A 156 -0.56 19.91 -4.52
N ASP A 157 -1.74 19.30 -4.54
CA ASP A 157 -2.28 18.53 -5.67
C ASP A 157 -2.45 19.38 -6.95
N ASN A 158 -2.54 20.70 -6.83
CA ASN A 158 -2.60 21.60 -7.98
C ASN A 158 -1.30 21.63 -8.78
N THR A 159 -0.17 21.43 -8.11
CA THR A 159 1.18 21.43 -8.72
C THR A 159 1.54 20.10 -9.37
N LEU A 160 0.73 19.06 -9.16
CA LEU A 160 0.98 17.72 -9.67
C LEU A 160 0.41 17.49 -11.08
N PRO A 161 1.03 16.61 -11.89
CA PRO A 161 2.36 16.05 -11.69
C PRO A 161 3.44 17.13 -11.86
N THR A 162 4.53 17.04 -11.10
CA THR A 162 5.66 17.95 -11.26
C THR A 162 6.42 17.66 -12.55
N LYS A 163 7.26 18.60 -13.03
CA LYS A 163 8.11 18.38 -14.20
C LYS A 163 9.06 17.17 -14.04
N VAL A 164 9.62 17.01 -12.84
CA VAL A 164 10.51 15.88 -12.50
C VAL A 164 9.74 14.56 -12.57
N ALA A 165 8.55 14.52 -11.99
CA ALA A 165 7.67 13.35 -12.04
C ALA A 165 7.23 13.02 -13.49
N TRP A 166 6.96 14.04 -14.31
CA TRP A 166 6.65 13.89 -15.72
C TRP A 166 7.79 13.20 -16.49
N ASP A 167 9.02 13.69 -16.33
CA ASP A 167 10.17 13.13 -17.03
C ASP A 167 10.43 11.67 -16.65
N LEU A 168 10.31 11.36 -15.35
CA LEU A 168 10.47 10.00 -14.85
C LEU A 168 9.33 9.08 -15.34
N GLY A 169 8.07 9.52 -15.24
CA GLY A 169 6.91 8.75 -15.70
C GLY A 169 6.92 8.51 -17.21
N LYS A 170 7.34 9.51 -17.99
CA LYS A 170 7.55 9.37 -19.45
C LYS A 170 8.60 8.29 -19.75
N ARG A 171 9.75 8.34 -19.06
CA ARG A 171 10.82 7.34 -19.22
C ARG A 171 10.34 5.93 -18.86
N LEU A 172 9.64 5.78 -17.73
CA LEU A 172 9.08 4.50 -17.27
C LEU A 172 8.06 3.93 -18.27
N ALA A 173 7.20 4.76 -18.85
CA ALA A 173 6.23 4.32 -19.85
C ALA A 173 6.90 3.83 -21.13
N ASP A 174 7.89 4.57 -21.64
CA ASP A 174 8.63 4.17 -22.83
C ASP A 174 9.47 2.89 -22.55
N MET A 175 10.03 2.72 -21.34
CA MET A 175 10.68 1.47 -20.91
C MET A 175 9.73 0.29 -20.82
N ALA A 176 8.54 0.49 -20.26
CA ALA A 176 7.52 -0.56 -20.15
C ALA A 176 7.06 -1.05 -21.51
N LEU A 177 6.81 -0.14 -22.45
CA LEU A 177 6.45 -0.48 -23.82
C LEU A 177 7.59 -1.10 -24.61
N ALA A 178 8.83 -0.72 -24.33
CA ALA A 178 10.00 -1.30 -25.00
C ALA A 178 10.13 -2.79 -24.73
N GLN A 179 9.66 -3.29 -23.58
CA GLN A 179 9.68 -4.71 -23.21
C GLN A 179 8.58 -5.54 -23.91
N LEU A 180 7.62 -4.90 -24.59
CA LEU A 180 6.54 -5.59 -25.28
C LEU A 180 6.88 -5.78 -26.75
N ASP A 181 6.64 -6.98 -27.27
CA ASP A 181 6.75 -7.26 -28.71
C ASP A 181 5.58 -6.65 -29.48
N THR A 182 4.39 -6.69 -28.88
CA THR A 182 3.16 -6.08 -29.42
C THR A 182 2.56 -5.15 -28.38
N ILE A 183 2.27 -3.92 -28.80
CA ILE A 183 1.60 -2.93 -27.96
C ILE A 183 0.12 -3.27 -27.86
N PRO A 184 -0.41 -3.59 -26.66
CA PRO A 184 -1.81 -3.94 -26.49
C PRO A 184 -2.74 -2.73 -26.65
N GLU A 185 -4.00 -3.00 -26.98
CA GLU A 185 -5.01 -1.95 -27.07
C GLU A 185 -5.41 -1.40 -25.70
N LYS A 186 -5.45 -2.29 -24.70
CA LYS A 186 -5.80 -1.99 -23.31
C LYS A 186 -4.73 -2.43 -22.33
N MET A 187 -4.55 -1.63 -21.28
CA MET A 187 -3.72 -1.93 -20.12
C MET A 187 -4.44 -1.52 -18.84
N ALA A 188 -4.03 -2.06 -17.69
CA ALA A 188 -4.50 -1.54 -16.40
C ALA A 188 -3.37 -0.90 -15.59
N ALA A 189 -3.72 0.07 -14.76
CA ALA A 189 -2.77 0.77 -13.90
C ALA A 189 -3.40 1.07 -12.53
N VAL A 190 -2.66 0.83 -11.46
CA VAL A 190 -3.06 1.23 -10.11
C VAL A 190 -2.35 2.51 -9.72
N VAL A 191 -3.10 3.52 -9.27
CA VAL A 191 -2.56 4.81 -8.80
C VAL A 191 -2.89 4.99 -7.32
N TRP A 192 -1.85 5.03 -6.49
CA TRP A 192 -1.98 5.12 -5.04
C TRP A 192 -1.61 6.48 -4.47
N CYS A 193 -2.33 6.86 -3.43
CA CYS A 193 -2.11 8.10 -2.68
C CYS A 193 -0.71 8.20 -2.07
N VAL A 194 -0.29 7.17 -1.35
CA VAL A 194 0.97 7.19 -0.60
C VAL A 194 2.18 7.24 -1.55
N GLU A 195 2.10 6.53 -2.68
CA GLU A 195 3.12 6.61 -3.74
C GLU A 195 3.12 8.00 -4.37
N THR A 196 1.95 8.55 -4.70
CA THR A 196 1.82 9.90 -5.26
C THR A 196 2.42 10.98 -4.34
N ALA A 197 2.21 10.86 -3.03
CA ALA A 197 2.77 11.77 -2.04
C ALA A 197 4.31 11.72 -1.96
N ARG A 198 4.94 10.61 -2.38
CA ARG A 198 6.41 10.42 -2.40
C ARG A 198 7.03 10.68 -3.77
N ASP A 199 6.25 10.56 -4.84
CA ASP A 199 6.74 10.58 -6.22
C ASP A 199 6.26 11.78 -7.05
N ASP A 200 5.46 12.66 -6.45
CA ASP A 200 4.97 13.90 -7.05
C ASP A 200 4.20 13.69 -8.37
N GLY A 201 3.52 12.54 -8.50
CA GLY A 201 2.67 12.21 -9.66
C GLY A 201 3.40 11.45 -10.77
N THR A 202 4.40 10.64 -10.44
CA THR A 202 5.18 9.86 -11.42
C THR A 202 4.31 8.77 -12.07
N MET A 203 3.54 8.01 -11.28
CA MET A 203 2.62 7.00 -11.82
C MET A 203 1.49 7.62 -12.67
N VAL A 204 1.02 8.81 -12.31
CA VAL A 204 0.06 9.57 -13.14
C VAL A 204 0.71 9.97 -14.47
N SER A 205 1.95 10.44 -14.44
CA SER A 205 2.70 10.79 -15.65
C SER A 205 2.94 9.60 -16.57
N PHE A 206 3.18 8.41 -16.00
CA PHE A 206 3.21 7.14 -16.74
C PHE A 206 1.89 6.91 -17.50
N VAL A 207 0.74 7.05 -16.82
CA VAL A 207 -0.59 6.92 -17.46
C VAL A 207 -0.76 7.94 -18.58
N LEU A 208 -0.48 9.23 -18.34
CA LEU A 208 -0.57 10.28 -19.37
C LEU A 208 0.26 9.95 -20.62
N ARG A 209 1.49 9.44 -20.43
CA ARG A 209 2.34 9.02 -21.55
C ARG A 209 1.78 7.80 -22.29
N MET A 210 1.11 6.87 -21.60
CA MET A 210 0.42 5.74 -22.23
C MET A 210 -0.76 6.19 -23.12
N LEU A 211 -1.52 7.20 -22.68
CA LEU A 211 -2.58 7.84 -23.48
C LEU A 211 -2.03 8.66 -24.67
N GLY A 212 -0.71 8.90 -24.69
CA GLY A 212 -0.05 9.71 -25.70
C GLY A 212 -0.30 11.21 -25.54
N VAL A 213 -0.60 11.68 -24.33
CA VAL A 213 -0.75 13.11 -24.04
C VAL A 213 0.40 13.60 -23.17
N GLN A 214 0.57 14.92 -23.09
CA GLN A 214 1.62 15.54 -22.30
C GLN A 214 1.20 16.89 -21.73
N PRO A 215 1.78 17.32 -20.60
CA PRO A 215 1.79 18.72 -20.20
C PRO A 215 2.25 19.62 -21.35
N LYS A 216 1.64 20.78 -21.49
CA LYS A 216 2.07 21.79 -22.47
C LYS A 216 3.49 22.28 -22.12
N LEU A 217 4.46 21.95 -22.97
CA LEU A 217 5.90 22.11 -22.67
C LEU A 217 6.36 23.57 -22.51
N ASP A 218 5.65 24.54 -23.08
CA ASP A 218 5.91 25.97 -22.97
C ASP A 218 5.11 26.66 -21.83
N ASP A 219 4.39 25.89 -21.01
CA ASP A 219 3.70 26.41 -19.82
C ASP A 219 4.71 26.84 -18.75
N ARG A 220 5.09 28.13 -18.80
CA ARG A 220 6.03 28.74 -17.84
C ARG A 220 5.60 28.59 -16.37
N ARG A 221 4.29 28.52 -16.11
CA ARG A 221 3.79 28.38 -14.74
C ARG A 221 4.08 26.99 -14.21
N TRP A 222 3.78 25.96 -15.00
CA TRP A 222 4.10 24.58 -14.65
C TRP A 222 5.62 24.33 -14.58
N LEU A 223 6.38 24.86 -15.55
CA LEU A 223 7.86 24.78 -15.53
C LEU A 223 8.48 25.45 -14.30
N GLY A 224 7.84 26.48 -13.76
CA GLY A 224 8.22 27.14 -12.51
C GLY A 224 7.75 26.42 -11.24
N GLY A 225 7.22 25.20 -11.34
CA GLY A 225 6.70 24.43 -10.19
C GLY A 225 5.25 24.76 -9.80
N GLY A 226 4.56 25.57 -10.59
CA GLY A 226 3.16 25.94 -10.37
C GLY A 226 2.16 24.96 -10.98
N LYS A 227 0.89 25.39 -11.01
CA LYS A 227 -0.24 24.57 -11.46
C LYS A 227 -0.10 24.11 -12.92
N LEU A 228 -0.22 22.80 -13.15
CA LEU A 228 -0.43 22.23 -14.48
C LEU A 228 -1.79 22.69 -15.02
N SER A 229 -1.78 23.50 -16.07
CA SER A 229 -2.99 24.12 -16.62
C SER A 229 -3.45 23.46 -17.93
N TYR A 230 -2.51 23.04 -18.77
CA TYR A 230 -2.81 22.53 -20.11
C TYR A 230 -2.18 21.17 -20.38
N ILE A 231 -3.00 20.26 -20.92
CA ILE A 231 -2.62 18.94 -21.42
C ILE A 231 -2.95 18.90 -22.91
N VAL A 232 -1.99 18.47 -23.72
CA VAL A 232 -2.11 18.40 -25.18
C VAL A 232 -1.74 17.01 -25.69
N PRO A 233 -2.25 16.56 -26.85
CA PRO A 233 -1.79 15.31 -27.43
C PRO A 233 -0.34 15.43 -27.89
N THR A 234 0.49 14.45 -27.55
CA THR A 234 1.80 14.23 -28.16
C THR A 234 1.60 13.71 -29.59
N ASN A 235 2.46 14.12 -30.53
CA ASN A 235 2.41 13.61 -31.91
C ASN A 235 2.80 12.13 -31.95
N LEU A 236 2.09 11.31 -32.74
CA LEU A 236 2.37 9.88 -32.87
C LEU A 236 3.80 9.58 -33.36
N THR A 237 4.35 10.44 -34.23
CA THR A 237 5.75 10.33 -34.70
C THR A 237 6.76 10.57 -33.59
N GLU A 238 6.46 11.48 -32.66
CA GLU A 238 7.29 11.73 -31.48
C GLU A 238 7.22 10.56 -30.50
N LEU A 239 6.00 10.05 -30.21
CA LEU A 239 5.81 8.86 -29.37
C LEU A 239 6.62 7.67 -29.91
N LEU A 240 6.56 7.43 -31.22
CA LEU A 240 7.29 6.34 -31.88
C LEU A 240 8.80 6.57 -31.84
N SER A 241 9.27 7.79 -32.11
CA SER A 241 10.69 8.13 -32.09
C SER A 241 11.30 7.91 -30.70
N ASP A 242 10.63 8.38 -29.65
CA ASP A 242 11.09 8.23 -28.28
C ASP A 242 11.14 6.76 -27.84
N LEU A 243 10.07 5.99 -28.12
CA LEU A 243 10.05 4.56 -27.82
C LEU A 243 11.18 3.81 -28.54
N ASN A 244 11.39 4.09 -29.82
CA ASN A 244 12.46 3.45 -30.60
C ASN A 244 13.85 3.83 -30.08
N LYS A 245 14.08 5.04 -29.55
CA LYS A 245 15.36 5.38 -28.87
C LYS A 245 15.61 4.46 -27.68
N VAL A 246 14.59 4.23 -26.85
CA VAL A 246 14.69 3.31 -25.69
C VAL A 246 14.97 1.88 -26.15
N ARG A 247 14.22 1.39 -27.15
CA ARG A 247 14.41 0.04 -27.72
C ARG A 247 15.81 -0.16 -28.27
N ASN A 248 16.34 0.78 -29.05
CA ASN A 248 17.71 0.71 -29.55
C ASN A 248 18.75 0.69 -28.43
N GLY A 249 18.55 1.49 -27.37
CA GLY A 249 19.40 1.45 -26.17
C GLY A 249 19.39 0.11 -25.44
N MET A 250 18.32 -0.68 -25.60
CA MET A 250 18.18 -2.05 -25.07
C MET A 250 18.60 -3.13 -26.08
N GLY A 251 19.07 -2.76 -27.28
CA GLY A 251 19.41 -3.72 -28.35
C GLY A 251 18.20 -4.37 -29.04
N LEU A 252 16.99 -3.79 -28.90
CA LEU A 252 15.75 -4.29 -29.48
C LEU A 252 15.43 -3.60 -30.83
N SER A 253 14.80 -4.33 -31.75
CA SER A 253 14.42 -3.78 -33.06
C SER A 253 13.34 -2.70 -32.96
N ASN A 254 13.40 -1.70 -33.86
CA ASN A 254 12.40 -0.63 -33.94
C ASN A 254 10.98 -1.16 -34.21
N LEU A 255 9.99 -0.53 -33.60
CA LEU A 255 8.58 -0.66 -33.96
C LEU A 255 8.21 0.30 -35.09
N THR A 256 7.13 -0.03 -35.81
CA THR A 256 6.57 0.79 -36.90
C THR A 256 5.44 1.71 -36.44
N SER A 257 4.87 1.45 -35.27
CA SER A 257 3.79 2.27 -34.72
C SER A 257 3.87 2.33 -33.19
N ARG A 258 3.41 3.47 -32.66
CA ARG A 258 3.16 3.66 -31.24
C ARG A 258 1.75 4.28 -31.09
N PRO A 259 0.70 3.44 -31.03
CA PRO A 259 -0.67 3.92 -30.88
C PRO A 259 -0.92 4.50 -29.49
N ARG A 260 -1.97 5.29 -29.29
CA ARG A 260 -2.43 5.71 -27.94
C ARG A 260 -3.12 4.52 -27.27
N ILE A 261 -2.71 4.15 -26.06
CA ILE A 261 -3.25 2.99 -25.33
C ILE A 261 -4.42 3.43 -24.47
N ASP A 262 -5.48 2.64 -24.46
CA ASP A 262 -6.58 2.83 -23.52
C ASP A 262 -6.22 2.20 -22.16
N VAL A 263 -5.93 3.04 -21.16
CA VAL A 263 -5.54 2.58 -19.82
C VAL A 263 -6.77 2.57 -18.92
N ILE A 264 -6.99 1.47 -18.19
CA ILE A 264 -8.01 1.39 -17.16
C ILE A 264 -7.34 1.64 -15.82
N VAL A 265 -7.74 2.69 -15.12
CA VAL A 265 -7.10 3.12 -13.88
C VAL A 265 -7.98 2.75 -12.70
N THR A 266 -7.39 2.09 -11.71
CA THR A 266 -7.96 2.01 -10.36
C THR A 266 -7.13 2.86 -9.40
N THR A 267 -7.78 3.55 -8.49
CA THR A 267 -7.14 4.40 -7.49
C THR A 267 -7.56 4.00 -6.07
N SER A 268 -6.75 4.33 -5.07
CA SER A 268 -7.18 4.16 -3.67
C SER A 268 -8.19 5.24 -3.26
N GLY A 269 -9.05 4.94 -2.28
CA GLY A 269 -9.98 5.95 -1.72
C GLY A 269 -9.25 7.20 -1.20
N LEU A 270 -8.05 7.02 -0.62
CA LEU A 270 -7.18 8.13 -0.20
C LEU A 270 -6.72 9.00 -1.39
N PHE A 271 -6.49 8.44 -2.58
CA PHE A 271 -6.05 9.22 -3.74
C PHE A 271 -7.17 10.14 -4.22
N ARG A 272 -8.40 9.61 -4.27
CA ARG A 272 -9.61 10.42 -4.51
C ARG A 272 -9.73 11.58 -3.53
N ASP A 273 -9.46 11.35 -2.25
CA ASP A 273 -9.66 12.35 -1.19
C ASP A 273 -8.54 13.40 -1.14
N LEU A 274 -7.27 12.99 -1.27
CA LEU A 274 -6.11 13.88 -1.12
C LEU A 274 -5.62 14.50 -2.44
N PHE A 275 -5.91 13.87 -3.59
CA PHE A 275 -5.49 14.36 -4.90
C PHE A 275 -6.66 14.49 -5.91
N PRO A 276 -7.82 15.06 -5.53
CA PRO A 276 -8.97 15.16 -6.42
C PRO A 276 -8.68 15.99 -7.67
N ASN A 277 -7.86 17.05 -7.58
CA ASN A 277 -7.49 17.85 -8.74
C ASN A 277 -6.61 17.07 -9.71
N LEU A 278 -5.73 16.20 -9.20
CA LEU A 278 -4.90 15.33 -10.03
C LEU A 278 -5.75 14.27 -10.75
N LEU A 279 -6.73 13.69 -10.06
CA LEU A 279 -7.71 12.78 -10.65
C LEU A 279 -8.48 13.47 -11.80
N ALA A 280 -9.00 14.67 -11.55
CA ALA A 280 -9.72 15.44 -12.57
C ALA A 280 -8.83 15.78 -13.79
N LYS A 281 -7.53 16.05 -13.59
CA LYS A 281 -6.57 16.23 -14.69
C LYS A 281 -6.34 14.93 -15.48
N MET A 282 -6.40 13.77 -14.84
CA MET A 282 -6.34 12.48 -15.55
C MET A 282 -7.58 12.28 -16.43
N ASP A 283 -8.78 12.62 -15.98
CA ASP A 283 -9.97 12.59 -16.83
C ASP A 283 -9.85 13.56 -18.02
N VAL A 284 -9.31 14.76 -17.81
CA VAL A 284 -8.96 15.67 -18.91
C VAL A 284 -8.01 15.02 -19.91
N ALA A 285 -7.02 14.25 -19.44
CA ALA A 285 -6.08 13.54 -20.32
C ALA A 285 -6.79 12.52 -21.24
N TYR A 286 -7.77 11.76 -20.73
CA TYR A 286 -8.57 10.84 -21.56
C TYR A 286 -9.37 11.58 -22.62
N ARG A 287 -10.01 12.69 -22.26
CA ARG A 287 -10.81 13.50 -23.19
C ARG A 287 -9.93 14.18 -24.26
N VAL A 288 -8.74 14.65 -23.87
CA VAL A 288 -7.74 15.18 -24.83
C VAL A 288 -7.26 14.08 -25.78
N ALA A 289 -7.02 12.86 -25.28
CA ALA A 289 -6.63 11.72 -26.10
C ALA A 289 -7.75 11.31 -27.07
N LEU A 290 -9.02 11.30 -26.64
CA LEU A 290 -10.18 11.08 -27.51
C LEU A 290 -10.26 12.14 -28.62
N GLY A 291 -10.13 13.42 -28.25
CA GLY A 291 -10.22 14.54 -29.18
C GLY A 291 -9.12 14.56 -30.26
N ALA A 292 -8.01 13.84 -30.06
CA ALA A 292 -6.98 13.64 -31.09
C ALA A 292 -7.51 12.96 -32.37
N SER A 293 -8.63 12.25 -32.26
CA SER A 293 -9.31 11.58 -33.37
C SER A 293 -10.62 12.25 -33.78
N TYR A 294 -10.92 13.47 -33.32
CA TYR A 294 -12.24 14.10 -33.51
C TYR A 294 -12.70 14.09 -34.97
N SER A 295 -11.90 14.62 -35.90
CA SER A 295 -12.27 14.64 -37.33
C SER A 295 -12.39 13.23 -37.92
N LYS A 296 -11.58 12.27 -37.47
CA LYS A 296 -11.63 10.88 -37.97
C LYS A 296 -12.85 10.12 -37.48
N ILE A 297 -13.28 10.36 -36.24
CA ILE A 297 -14.54 9.81 -35.72
C ILE A 297 -15.70 10.33 -36.55
N LEU A 298 -15.81 11.65 -36.75
CA LEU A 298 -16.95 12.23 -37.49
C LEU A 298 -16.93 11.94 -38.99
N GLN A 299 -15.76 11.68 -39.56
CA GLN A 299 -15.66 11.20 -40.94
C GLN A 299 -16.27 9.81 -41.10
N ALA A 300 -16.07 8.93 -40.12
CA ALA A 300 -16.55 7.54 -40.16
C ALA A 300 -17.97 7.38 -39.59
N TYR A 301 -18.32 8.18 -38.58
CA TYR A 301 -19.55 8.10 -37.80
C TYR A 301 -20.12 9.51 -37.53
N PRO A 302 -20.66 10.20 -38.55
CA PRO A 302 -21.17 11.57 -38.41
C PRO A 302 -22.28 11.71 -37.35
N GLU A 303 -23.06 10.64 -37.15
CA GLU A 303 -24.15 10.55 -36.17
C GLU A 303 -23.67 10.66 -34.72
N LEU A 304 -22.38 10.37 -34.45
CA LEU A 304 -21.82 10.42 -33.10
C LEU A 304 -21.44 11.82 -32.65
N LYS A 305 -21.65 12.86 -33.48
CA LYS A 305 -21.23 14.24 -33.16
C LYS A 305 -21.72 14.72 -31.81
N THR A 306 -23.02 14.55 -31.51
CA THR A 306 -23.59 15.02 -30.24
C THR A 306 -22.95 14.32 -29.04
N GLN A 307 -22.69 13.02 -29.15
CA GLN A 307 -22.04 12.25 -28.08
C GLN A 307 -20.56 12.63 -27.92
N LEU A 308 -19.88 12.89 -29.03
CA LEU A 308 -18.47 13.31 -29.02
C LEU A 308 -18.31 14.72 -28.43
N ASP A 309 -19.18 15.65 -28.81
CA ASP A 309 -19.23 16.99 -28.21
C ASP A 309 -19.50 16.90 -26.69
N LEU A 310 -20.43 16.04 -26.27
CA LEU A 310 -20.73 15.78 -24.86
C LEU A 310 -19.50 15.25 -24.11
N ALA A 311 -18.76 14.31 -24.69
CA ALA A 311 -17.54 13.78 -24.11
C ALA A 311 -16.40 14.82 -24.00
N LEU A 312 -16.41 15.85 -24.84
CA LEU A 312 -15.37 16.88 -24.85
C LEU A 312 -15.77 18.16 -24.09
N ASP A 313 -17.05 18.33 -23.73
CA ASP A 313 -17.56 19.53 -23.04
C ASP A 313 -16.77 19.89 -21.77
N PRO A 314 -16.34 18.94 -20.91
CA PRO A 314 -15.57 19.28 -19.71
C PRO A 314 -14.22 19.95 -19.99
N LEU A 315 -13.68 19.84 -21.22
CA LEU A 315 -12.49 20.57 -21.65
C LEU A 315 -12.76 22.08 -21.86
N LEU A 316 -14.01 22.51 -21.90
CA LEU A 316 -14.46 23.89 -22.07
C LEU A 316 -15.14 24.45 -20.81
N THR A 317 -15.88 23.59 -20.11
CA THR A 317 -16.77 23.99 -19.01
C THR A 317 -16.21 23.61 -17.64
N GLY A 318 -15.42 22.53 -17.55
CA GLY A 318 -14.89 21.97 -16.31
C GLY A 318 -13.84 22.82 -15.59
N GLN A 319 -13.34 22.30 -14.48
CA GLN A 319 -12.36 23.00 -13.63
C GLN A 319 -11.01 23.23 -14.32
N PHE A 320 -10.62 22.34 -15.22
CA PHE A 320 -9.34 22.35 -15.93
C PHE A 320 -9.54 22.59 -17.44
N LYS A 321 -10.15 23.73 -17.77
CA LYS A 321 -10.43 24.14 -19.16
C LYS A 321 -9.17 24.17 -20.02
N GLN A 322 -9.26 23.58 -21.20
CA GLN A 322 -8.21 23.52 -22.20
C GLN A 322 -8.38 24.59 -23.29
N ALA A 323 -9.60 25.08 -23.50
CA ALA A 323 -9.90 26.19 -24.40
C ALA A 323 -11.21 26.90 -24.01
N LYS A 324 -11.50 28.04 -24.66
CA LYS A 324 -12.75 28.79 -24.46
C LYS A 324 -13.90 28.34 -25.36
N THR A 325 -13.58 27.84 -26.55
CA THR A 325 -14.54 27.42 -27.57
C THR A 325 -14.13 26.08 -28.15
N MET A 326 -15.10 25.31 -28.66
CA MET A 326 -14.81 24.04 -29.35
C MET A 326 -13.89 24.26 -30.56
N ALA A 327 -14.08 25.34 -31.33
CA ALA A 327 -13.23 25.65 -32.47
C ALA A 327 -11.77 25.89 -32.07
N ASP A 328 -11.51 26.56 -30.94
CA ASP A 328 -10.15 26.75 -30.43
C ASP A 328 -9.57 25.48 -29.82
N LEU A 329 -10.42 24.67 -29.16
CA LEU A 329 -10.03 23.37 -28.63
C LEU A 329 -9.53 22.44 -29.74
N LEU A 330 -10.28 22.32 -30.83
CA LEU A 330 -9.96 21.43 -31.95
C LEU A 330 -8.66 21.82 -32.66
N LYS A 331 -8.30 23.11 -32.72
CA LYS A 331 -6.99 23.55 -33.23
C LYS A 331 -5.82 22.99 -32.40
N ILE A 332 -6.05 22.73 -31.11
CA ILE A 332 -5.04 22.23 -30.18
C ILE A 332 -5.02 20.70 -30.20
N ILE A 333 -6.21 20.08 -30.03
CA ILE A 333 -6.30 18.66 -29.73
C ILE A 333 -6.52 17.77 -30.96
N ASP A 334 -7.17 18.22 -32.03
CA ASP A 334 -7.41 17.34 -33.18
C ASP A 334 -6.12 17.10 -33.97
N LYS A 335 -5.66 15.84 -34.00
CA LYS A 335 -4.45 15.41 -34.72
C LYS A 335 -4.78 14.59 -35.96
N ASN A 336 -6.06 14.43 -36.29
CA ASN A 336 -6.53 13.59 -37.38
C ASN A 336 -6.07 12.12 -37.24
N ASP A 337 -5.89 11.66 -35.99
CA ASP A 337 -5.47 10.29 -35.67
C ASP A 337 -6.59 9.31 -36.03
N SER A 338 -6.29 8.25 -36.79
CA SER A 338 -7.26 7.20 -37.10
C SER A 338 -7.51 6.28 -35.90
N LEU A 339 -8.67 5.60 -35.88
CA LEU A 339 -9.06 4.73 -34.76
C LEU A 339 -8.10 3.55 -34.52
N ASN A 340 -7.41 3.07 -35.56
CA ASN A 340 -6.41 1.99 -35.42
C ASN A 340 -5.11 2.42 -34.72
N VAL A 341 -4.91 3.71 -34.47
CA VAL A 341 -3.75 4.24 -33.72
C VAL A 341 -4.15 5.04 -32.48
N ASN A 342 -5.45 5.07 -32.18
CA ASN A 342 -6.00 5.69 -30.97
C ASN A 342 -7.04 4.77 -30.34
N TYR A 343 -6.59 3.91 -29.42
CA TYR A 343 -7.45 2.90 -28.83
C TYR A 343 -8.48 3.48 -27.86
N ILE A 344 -8.22 4.65 -27.27
CA ILE A 344 -9.22 5.40 -26.49
C ILE A 344 -10.40 5.75 -27.40
N ALA A 345 -10.13 6.33 -28.57
CA ALA A 345 -11.16 6.69 -29.53
C ALA A 345 -11.88 5.47 -30.10
N LYS A 346 -11.14 4.39 -30.40
CA LYS A 346 -11.72 3.12 -30.89
C LYS A 346 -12.74 2.57 -29.89
N HIS A 347 -12.34 2.35 -28.63
CA HIS A 347 -13.23 1.78 -27.63
C HIS A 347 -14.36 2.74 -27.23
N TRP A 348 -14.13 4.06 -27.27
CA TRP A 348 -15.19 5.04 -27.06
C TRP A 348 -16.30 4.90 -28.11
N VAL A 349 -15.95 4.77 -29.40
CA VAL A 349 -16.93 4.55 -30.47
C VAL A 349 -17.68 3.23 -30.24
N GLU A 350 -16.99 2.15 -29.91
CA GLU A 350 -17.61 0.85 -29.62
C GLU A 350 -18.63 0.93 -28.47
N LEU A 351 -18.30 1.65 -27.39
CA LEU A 351 -19.19 1.85 -26.25
C LEU A 351 -20.41 2.71 -26.63
N VAL A 352 -20.23 3.80 -27.38
CA VAL A 352 -21.37 4.64 -27.77
C VAL A 352 -22.32 3.90 -28.71
N LEU A 353 -21.78 3.11 -29.65
CA LEU A 353 -22.58 2.24 -30.52
C LEU A 353 -23.29 1.13 -29.74
N ALA A 354 -22.74 0.71 -28.60
CA ALA A 354 -23.38 -0.22 -27.67
C ALA A 354 -24.45 0.44 -26.76
N GLY A 355 -24.70 1.74 -26.92
CA GLY A 355 -25.78 2.47 -26.25
C GLY A 355 -25.37 3.32 -25.03
N TYR A 356 -24.08 3.41 -24.72
CA TYR A 356 -23.60 4.35 -23.70
C TYR A 356 -23.64 5.79 -24.21
N ASP A 357 -23.96 6.76 -23.35
CA ASP A 357 -23.74 8.16 -23.69
C ASP A 357 -22.24 8.46 -23.77
N GLY A 358 -21.88 9.50 -24.54
CA GLY A 358 -20.49 9.85 -24.82
C GLY A 358 -19.67 10.18 -23.58
N ASP A 359 -20.29 10.74 -22.54
CA ASP A 359 -19.59 11.03 -21.29
C ASP A 359 -19.37 9.77 -20.44
N THR A 360 -20.31 8.83 -20.42
CA THR A 360 -20.09 7.51 -19.79
C THR A 360 -19.02 6.72 -20.55
N ALA A 361 -19.07 6.73 -21.88
CA ALA A 361 -18.16 5.96 -22.72
C ALA A 361 -16.67 6.36 -22.59
N ILE A 362 -16.36 7.59 -22.15
CA ILE A 362 -14.97 8.06 -21.93
C ILE A 362 -14.46 7.80 -20.51
N THR A 363 -15.29 7.28 -19.60
CA THR A 363 -14.91 7.03 -18.20
C THR A 363 -13.88 5.89 -18.09
N ARG A 364 -12.77 6.13 -17.38
CA ARG A 364 -11.64 5.17 -17.24
C ARG A 364 -11.00 5.10 -15.86
N ILE A 365 -11.45 5.91 -14.90
CA ILE A 365 -10.85 6.02 -13.57
C ILE A 365 -11.88 5.54 -12.55
N PHE A 366 -11.50 4.54 -11.77
CA PHE A 366 -12.35 3.92 -10.77
C PHE A 366 -11.68 3.85 -9.40
N ALA A 367 -12.47 3.82 -8.33
CA ALA A 367 -11.98 3.71 -6.95
C ALA A 367 -13.09 3.07 -6.05
N PRO A 368 -12.83 2.87 -4.75
CA PRO A 368 -13.88 2.56 -3.78
C PRO A 368 -14.98 3.65 -3.74
N PRO A 369 -16.19 3.35 -3.21
CA PRO A 369 -17.24 4.34 -3.04
C PRO A 369 -16.79 5.55 -2.20
N VAL A 370 -17.44 6.71 -2.39
CA VAL A 370 -17.17 7.92 -1.57
C VAL A 370 -17.36 7.59 -0.08
N GLY A 371 -16.37 7.93 0.74
CA GLY A 371 -16.36 7.62 2.18
C GLY A 371 -15.78 6.25 2.54
N ASP A 372 -15.59 5.37 1.55
CA ASP A 372 -15.01 4.05 1.72
C ASP A 372 -13.54 3.97 1.26
N TYR A 373 -12.84 2.98 1.81
CA TYR A 373 -11.44 2.65 1.54
C TYR A 373 -11.27 1.13 1.40
N GLY A 374 -10.18 0.71 0.75
CA GLY A 374 -9.88 -0.71 0.51
C GLY A 374 -10.74 -1.33 -0.59
N ALA A 375 -10.15 -2.25 -1.34
CA ALA A 375 -10.87 -3.07 -2.30
C ALA A 375 -11.65 -4.21 -1.62
N GLY A 376 -11.29 -4.56 -0.37
CA GLY A 376 -12.00 -5.52 0.49
C GLY A 376 -11.67 -6.98 0.20
N VAL A 377 -10.69 -7.24 -0.67
CA VAL A 377 -10.18 -8.58 -0.99
C VAL A 377 -9.32 -9.11 0.15
N ASN A 378 -8.55 -8.26 0.83
CA ASN A 378 -7.76 -8.62 2.01
C ASN A 378 -8.60 -9.27 3.12
N HIS A 379 -9.75 -8.69 3.46
CA HIS A 379 -10.63 -9.27 4.47
C HIS A 379 -11.12 -10.68 4.08
N GLY A 380 -11.50 -10.88 2.82
CA GLY A 380 -11.89 -12.20 2.34
C GLY A 380 -10.72 -13.20 2.33
N VAL A 381 -9.50 -12.76 2.02
CA VAL A 381 -8.29 -13.58 2.10
C VAL A 381 -7.98 -14.03 3.53
N GLU A 382 -8.07 -13.09 4.49
CA GLU A 382 -7.89 -13.35 5.92
C GLU A 382 -8.95 -14.34 6.41
N GLU A 383 -10.20 -14.16 5.98
CA GLU A 383 -11.32 -15.03 6.29
C GLU A 383 -11.43 -16.21 5.32
N ALA A 384 -10.35 -16.97 5.16
CA ALA A 384 -10.23 -18.03 4.16
C ALA A 384 -11.36 -19.09 4.19
N TRP A 385 -12.09 -19.26 5.29
CA TRP A 385 -13.22 -20.20 5.39
C TRP A 385 -14.54 -19.66 4.81
N THR A 386 -14.59 -18.41 4.35
CA THR A 386 -15.81 -17.75 3.85
C THR A 386 -16.02 -17.90 2.34
N TRP A 387 -15.07 -18.49 1.62
CA TRP A 387 -15.13 -18.72 0.18
C TRP A 387 -14.55 -20.07 -0.18
N ASP A 388 -15.16 -20.69 -1.19
CA ASP A 388 -14.68 -21.94 -1.80
C ASP A 388 -13.93 -21.65 -3.10
N ASN A 389 -14.38 -20.64 -3.85
CA ASN A 389 -13.77 -20.24 -5.11
C ASN A 389 -13.21 -18.81 -5.04
N ARG A 390 -11.96 -18.65 -5.49
CA ARG A 390 -11.32 -17.35 -5.66
C ARG A 390 -12.19 -16.35 -6.44
N SER A 391 -13.01 -16.81 -7.39
CA SER A 391 -13.90 -15.93 -8.16
C SER A 391 -14.91 -15.13 -7.32
N GLU A 392 -15.21 -15.56 -6.10
CA GLU A 392 -16.07 -14.84 -5.15
C GLU A 392 -15.37 -13.59 -4.61
N LEU A 393 -14.05 -13.65 -4.39
CA LEU A 393 -13.24 -12.47 -4.03
C LEU A 393 -13.12 -11.49 -5.19
N ALA A 394 -13.08 -11.98 -6.43
CA ALA A 394 -13.15 -11.13 -7.61
C ALA A 394 -14.48 -10.34 -7.68
N ASP A 395 -15.60 -10.93 -7.23
CA ASP A 395 -16.89 -10.22 -7.13
C ASP A 395 -16.89 -9.16 -6.04
N VAL A 396 -16.15 -9.37 -4.94
CA VAL A 396 -15.94 -8.31 -3.93
C VAL A 396 -15.20 -7.14 -4.56
N TYR A 397 -14.10 -7.42 -5.26
CA TYR A 397 -13.32 -6.38 -5.94
C TYR A 397 -14.16 -5.61 -6.97
N LEU A 398 -14.86 -6.31 -7.87
CA LEU A 398 -15.66 -5.68 -8.94
C LEU A 398 -16.72 -4.74 -8.36
N ARG A 399 -17.48 -5.19 -7.35
CA ARG A 399 -18.51 -4.37 -6.69
C ARG A 399 -17.95 -3.15 -5.97
N ARG A 400 -16.82 -3.31 -5.26
CA ARG A 400 -16.24 -2.20 -4.47
C ARG A 400 -15.50 -1.21 -5.37
N MET A 401 -14.73 -1.69 -6.34
CA MET A 401 -13.82 -0.87 -7.13
C MET A 401 -14.44 -0.29 -8.41
N SER A 402 -15.72 -0.54 -8.70
CA SER A 402 -16.38 -0.04 -9.92
C SER A 402 -17.02 1.34 -9.80
N HIS A 403 -16.58 2.20 -8.88
CA HIS A 403 -17.13 3.55 -8.74
C HIS A 403 -16.32 4.53 -9.59
N ALA A 404 -16.99 5.17 -10.55
CA ALA A 404 -16.39 6.05 -11.54
C ALA A 404 -16.09 7.45 -10.98
N TYR A 405 -14.93 7.98 -11.36
CA TYR A 405 -14.48 9.33 -11.02
C TYR A 405 -14.00 10.08 -12.26
N SER A 406 -14.57 11.27 -12.51
CA SER A 406 -14.29 12.14 -13.65
C SER A 406 -14.63 13.60 -13.30
N ASN A 407 -14.48 14.53 -14.24
CA ASN A 407 -14.96 15.91 -14.05
C ASN A 407 -16.50 16.02 -14.01
N THR A 408 -17.23 14.97 -14.39
CA THR A 408 -18.70 14.97 -14.54
C THR A 408 -19.39 13.99 -13.59
N ARG A 409 -18.67 13.02 -13.04
CA ARG A 409 -19.17 12.00 -12.12
C ARG A 409 -18.19 11.78 -10.97
N TRP A 410 -18.69 11.67 -9.75
CA TRP A 410 -17.85 11.47 -8.57
C TRP A 410 -18.41 10.37 -7.68
N GLY A 411 -17.92 9.14 -7.89
CA GLY A 411 -18.34 7.96 -7.12
C GLY A 411 -19.59 7.26 -7.65
N ALA A 412 -19.93 7.42 -8.93
CA ALA A 412 -21.08 6.73 -9.52
C ALA A 412 -20.76 5.24 -9.73
N SER A 413 -21.59 4.33 -9.21
CA SER A 413 -21.39 2.88 -9.44
C SER A 413 -21.61 2.52 -10.92
N MET A 414 -20.63 1.84 -11.52
CA MET A 414 -20.59 1.50 -12.94
C MET A 414 -20.00 0.10 -13.18
N GLU A 415 -20.44 -0.90 -12.40
CA GLU A 415 -19.93 -2.28 -12.44
C GLU A 415 -19.88 -2.87 -13.85
N GLY A 416 -20.98 -2.81 -14.61
CA GLY A 416 -21.02 -3.36 -15.97
C GLY A 416 -20.09 -2.66 -16.97
N LEU A 417 -19.88 -1.35 -16.82
CA LEU A 417 -18.89 -0.63 -17.64
C LEU A 417 -17.48 -1.06 -17.25
N PHE A 418 -17.19 -1.12 -15.95
CA PHE A 418 -15.88 -1.48 -15.43
C PHE A 418 -15.48 -2.90 -15.88
N GLU A 419 -16.36 -3.89 -15.73
CA GLU A 419 -16.14 -5.25 -16.25
C GLU A 419 -15.84 -5.26 -17.75
N ASN A 420 -16.62 -4.51 -18.55
CA ASN A 420 -16.43 -4.47 -20.00
C ASN A 420 -15.07 -3.85 -20.38
N LEU A 421 -14.64 -2.82 -19.65
CA LEU A 421 -13.35 -2.18 -19.86
C LEU A 421 -12.18 -3.12 -19.55
N LEU A 422 -12.29 -3.95 -18.50
CA LEU A 422 -11.25 -4.91 -18.11
C LEU A 422 -11.06 -6.06 -19.12
N LYS A 423 -12.07 -6.40 -19.94
CA LYS A 423 -11.96 -7.47 -20.94
C LYS A 423 -10.82 -7.22 -21.92
N GLY A 424 -9.95 -8.21 -22.16
CA GLY A 424 -8.82 -8.08 -23.08
C GLY A 424 -7.64 -7.28 -22.54
N VAL A 425 -7.67 -6.82 -21.29
CA VAL A 425 -6.46 -6.34 -20.60
C VAL A 425 -5.52 -7.53 -20.39
N THR A 426 -4.31 -7.46 -20.95
CA THR A 426 -3.30 -8.52 -20.84
C THR A 426 -2.11 -8.15 -19.97
N VAL A 427 -1.97 -6.87 -19.60
CA VAL A 427 -0.88 -6.37 -18.78
C VAL A 427 -1.36 -5.28 -17.84
N ALA A 428 -0.86 -5.31 -16.60
CA ALA A 428 -1.11 -4.31 -15.59
C ALA A 428 0.20 -3.78 -14.97
N TYR A 429 0.13 -2.57 -14.42
CA TYR A 429 1.26 -1.90 -13.77
C TYR A 429 0.86 -1.27 -12.43
N HIS A 430 1.77 -1.36 -11.45
CA HIS A 430 1.71 -0.62 -10.20
C HIS A 430 3.10 -0.08 -9.86
N SER A 431 3.19 1.07 -9.20
CA SER A 431 4.45 1.66 -8.76
C SER A 431 4.94 1.20 -7.38
N ARG A 432 6.28 1.26 -7.21
CA ARG A 432 7.00 1.28 -5.93
C ARG A 432 8.14 2.30 -5.96
N SER A 433 8.04 3.34 -5.14
CA SER A 433 8.93 4.52 -5.17
C SER A 433 9.96 4.59 -4.03
N THR A 434 10.10 3.54 -3.23
CA THR A 434 10.87 3.54 -1.97
C THR A 434 11.54 2.19 -1.75
N ASN A 435 12.64 2.18 -0.99
CA ASN A 435 13.29 0.94 -0.53
C ASN A 435 12.68 0.41 0.77
N LEU A 436 11.90 1.23 1.49
CA LEU A 436 11.34 0.87 2.80
C LEU A 436 10.24 -0.19 2.66
N TYR A 437 9.32 0.03 1.73
CA TYR A 437 8.16 -0.85 1.52
C TYR A 437 8.35 -1.72 0.27
N GLY A 438 8.11 -3.02 0.43
CA GLY A 438 8.01 -3.94 -0.70
C GLY A 438 6.56 -4.12 -1.17
N VAL A 439 6.31 -5.15 -1.98
CA VAL A 439 4.96 -5.54 -2.43
C VAL A 439 4.35 -6.62 -1.55
N ILE A 440 5.14 -7.31 -0.72
CA ILE A 440 4.67 -8.27 0.30
C ILE A 440 4.58 -7.59 1.67
N ASP A 441 5.18 -6.41 1.86
CA ASP A 441 5.24 -5.72 3.16
C ASP A 441 3.90 -5.15 3.67
N ASN A 442 2.93 -4.92 2.77
CA ASN A 442 1.58 -4.48 3.10
C ASN A 442 0.51 -5.30 2.38
N ASP A 443 -0.63 -5.47 3.05
CA ASP A 443 -1.81 -6.15 2.52
C ASP A 443 -2.50 -5.37 1.40
N ASP A 444 -2.50 -4.03 1.50
CA ASP A 444 -3.08 -3.16 0.48
C ASP A 444 -2.59 -3.55 -0.94
N TYR A 445 -1.34 -3.97 -1.14
CA TYR A 445 -0.86 -4.19 -2.52
C TYR A 445 -1.54 -5.39 -3.16
N TYR A 446 -1.75 -6.49 -2.43
CA TYR A 446 -2.50 -7.61 -2.97
C TYR A 446 -4.01 -7.32 -2.96
N ASP A 447 -4.51 -6.52 -2.02
CA ASP A 447 -5.92 -6.07 -1.99
C ASP A 447 -6.30 -5.34 -3.28
N TYR A 448 -5.52 -4.33 -3.67
CA TYR A 448 -5.78 -3.55 -4.88
C TYR A 448 -5.25 -4.24 -6.15
N TYR A 449 -3.99 -4.65 -6.17
CA TYR A 449 -3.35 -5.11 -7.40
C TYR A 449 -3.62 -6.59 -7.69
N GLY A 450 -3.56 -7.41 -6.64
CA GLY A 450 -4.02 -8.79 -6.71
C GLY A 450 -5.52 -8.87 -6.99
N GLY A 451 -6.34 -8.07 -6.30
CA GLY A 451 -7.77 -7.95 -6.59
C GLY A 451 -8.07 -7.54 -8.04
N LEU A 452 -7.34 -6.57 -8.59
CA LEU A 452 -7.43 -6.19 -10.01
C LEU A 452 -7.08 -7.36 -10.93
N SER A 453 -6.02 -8.11 -10.60
CA SER A 453 -5.63 -9.31 -11.34
C SER A 453 -6.77 -10.33 -11.37
N MET A 454 -7.42 -10.59 -10.24
CA MET A 454 -8.55 -11.52 -10.15
C MET A 454 -9.77 -11.05 -10.93
N ALA A 455 -10.08 -9.76 -10.91
CA ALA A 455 -11.16 -9.17 -11.69
C ALA A 455 -10.91 -9.33 -13.20
N ILE A 456 -9.68 -9.05 -13.65
CA ILE A 456 -9.27 -9.26 -15.05
C ILE A 456 -9.31 -10.75 -15.42
N GLU A 457 -8.77 -11.62 -14.57
CA GLU A 457 -8.82 -13.08 -14.74
C GLU A 457 -10.26 -13.56 -14.95
N LYS A 458 -11.19 -13.10 -14.11
CA LYS A 458 -12.61 -13.44 -14.19
C LYS A 458 -13.25 -13.02 -15.52
N VAL A 459 -13.10 -11.77 -15.93
CA VAL A 459 -13.74 -11.27 -17.17
C VAL A 459 -13.07 -11.80 -18.45
N ASN A 460 -11.83 -12.28 -18.35
CA ASN A 460 -11.08 -12.89 -19.44
C ASN A 460 -11.18 -14.42 -19.49
N GLY A 461 -12.18 -15.02 -18.81
CA GLY A 461 -12.41 -16.46 -18.87
C GLY A 461 -11.33 -17.30 -18.21
N GLY A 462 -10.74 -16.80 -17.12
CA GLY A 462 -9.72 -17.50 -16.33
C GLY A 462 -8.27 -17.16 -16.69
N VAL A 463 -8.04 -16.14 -17.53
CA VAL A 463 -6.68 -15.72 -17.93
C VAL A 463 -6.27 -14.44 -17.22
N ALA A 464 -5.40 -14.57 -16.22
CA ALA A 464 -4.84 -13.44 -15.48
C ALA A 464 -3.88 -12.59 -16.35
N PRO A 465 -3.78 -11.27 -16.08
CA PRO A 465 -2.84 -10.40 -16.79
C PRO A 465 -1.40 -10.60 -16.30
N SER A 466 -0.43 -10.21 -17.14
CA SER A 466 0.96 -10.02 -16.68
C SER A 466 1.03 -8.83 -15.72
N LEU A 467 1.54 -9.07 -14.50
CA LEU A 467 1.67 -8.04 -13.46
C LEU A 467 3.11 -7.51 -13.42
N ASN A 468 3.26 -6.19 -13.49
CA ASN A 468 4.56 -5.51 -13.47
C ASN A 468 4.63 -4.43 -12.38
N VAL A 469 5.85 -4.15 -11.93
CA VAL A 469 6.16 -3.10 -10.96
C VAL A 469 7.07 -2.06 -11.62
N LEU A 470 6.64 -0.80 -11.57
CA LEU A 470 7.50 0.34 -11.89
C LEU A 470 8.29 0.67 -10.62
N TYR A 471 9.55 0.27 -10.57
CA TYR A 471 10.41 0.46 -9.40
C TYR A 471 11.37 1.62 -9.59
N TYR A 472 11.25 2.64 -8.75
CA TYR A 472 12.02 3.88 -8.91
C TYR A 472 12.41 4.52 -7.56
N ALA A 473 12.75 3.68 -6.59
CA ALA A 473 13.38 4.14 -5.35
C ALA A 473 14.68 4.92 -5.59
N ASN A 474 15.42 4.59 -6.66
CA ASN A 474 16.44 5.45 -7.26
C ASN A 474 15.93 6.02 -8.61
N PRO A 475 15.44 7.28 -8.64
CA PRO A 475 14.92 7.91 -9.86
C PRO A 475 15.92 8.01 -11.03
N SER A 476 17.22 7.99 -10.76
CA SER A 476 18.27 8.03 -11.79
C SER A 476 18.39 6.69 -12.53
N ARG A 477 18.07 5.59 -11.84
CA ARG A 477 18.12 4.21 -12.34
C ARG A 477 16.79 3.49 -12.11
N PRO A 478 15.69 3.95 -12.73
CA PRO A 478 14.41 3.29 -12.60
C PRO A 478 14.43 1.93 -13.31
N GLU A 479 13.55 1.03 -12.88
CA GLU A 479 13.38 -0.31 -13.42
C GLU A 479 11.90 -0.56 -13.73
N VAL A 480 11.64 -1.34 -14.78
CA VAL A 480 10.33 -1.96 -15.04
C VAL A 480 10.55 -3.45 -14.96
N VAL A 481 9.97 -4.09 -13.95
CA VAL A 481 10.20 -5.51 -13.66
C VAL A 481 8.88 -6.24 -13.49
N SER A 482 8.87 -7.56 -13.73
CA SER A 482 7.71 -8.36 -13.40
C SER A 482 7.47 -8.36 -11.88
N LEU A 483 6.21 -8.50 -11.47
CA LEU A 483 5.86 -8.62 -10.06
C LEU A 483 6.54 -9.84 -9.42
N GLN A 484 6.61 -10.96 -10.15
CA GLN A 484 7.30 -12.16 -9.70
C GLN A 484 8.78 -11.90 -9.42
N GLU A 485 9.49 -11.25 -10.34
CA GLU A 485 10.91 -10.89 -10.14
C GLU A 485 11.08 -9.96 -8.94
N PHE A 486 10.21 -8.96 -8.77
CA PHE A 486 10.24 -8.07 -7.62
C PHE A 486 10.02 -8.82 -6.30
N MET A 487 8.98 -9.67 -6.23
CA MET A 487 8.69 -10.49 -5.04
C MET A 487 9.84 -11.43 -4.70
N ARG A 488 10.44 -12.11 -5.68
CA ARG A 488 11.58 -13.02 -5.44
C ARG A 488 12.80 -12.26 -4.93
N ARG A 489 13.03 -11.05 -5.44
CA ARG A 489 14.06 -10.14 -4.90
C ARG A 489 13.75 -9.73 -3.45
N GLU A 490 12.53 -9.29 -3.16
CA GLU A 490 12.09 -8.90 -1.82
C GLU A 490 12.19 -10.04 -0.80
N MET A 491 11.73 -11.24 -1.16
CA MET A 491 11.83 -12.41 -0.29
C MET A 491 13.29 -12.74 0.03
N ARG A 492 14.18 -12.71 -0.96
CA ARG A 492 15.62 -12.98 -0.74
C ARG A 492 16.34 -11.89 0.02
N THR A 493 15.94 -10.63 -0.14
CA THR A 493 16.61 -9.52 0.55
C THR A 493 16.10 -9.34 1.97
N ARG A 494 14.84 -9.70 2.26
CA ARG A 494 14.22 -9.55 3.58
C ARG A 494 13.93 -10.90 4.24
N TYR A 495 12.87 -11.55 3.83
CA TYR A 495 12.24 -12.60 4.62
C TYR A 495 13.00 -13.93 4.66
N TYR A 496 13.85 -14.19 3.67
CA TYR A 496 14.77 -15.32 3.64
C TYR A 496 16.20 -14.93 4.06
N ASN A 497 16.42 -13.65 4.37
CA ASN A 497 17.73 -13.16 4.72
C ASN A 497 18.00 -13.34 6.22
N PRO A 498 19.02 -14.12 6.63
CA PRO A 498 19.33 -14.32 8.04
C PRO A 498 19.63 -13.03 8.80
N GLU A 499 20.19 -12.00 8.15
CA GLU A 499 20.47 -10.72 8.81
C GLU A 499 19.18 -9.94 9.10
N TRP A 500 18.21 -9.96 8.18
CA TRP A 500 16.90 -9.38 8.43
C TRP A 500 16.16 -10.14 9.55
N ILE A 501 16.21 -11.47 9.53
CA ILE A 501 15.59 -12.31 10.58
C ILE A 501 16.19 -11.98 11.96
N LYS A 502 17.52 -11.92 12.07
CA LYS A 502 18.20 -11.52 13.32
C LYS A 502 17.76 -10.12 13.76
N SER A 503 17.65 -9.17 12.83
CA SER A 503 17.18 -7.82 13.14
C SER A 503 15.77 -7.84 13.74
N MET A 504 14.83 -8.59 13.15
CA MET A 504 13.48 -8.75 13.69
C MET A 504 13.49 -9.49 15.03
N MET A 505 14.39 -10.45 15.23
CA MET A 505 14.50 -11.15 16.52
C MET A 505 14.86 -10.22 17.67
N ASN A 506 15.62 -9.14 17.41
CA ASN A 506 15.98 -8.13 18.39
C ASN A 506 14.79 -7.24 18.79
N GLU A 507 13.74 -7.19 17.98
CA GLU A 507 12.52 -6.40 18.22
C GLU A 507 11.45 -7.14 19.04
N GLY A 508 11.79 -8.33 19.56
CA GLY A 508 10.93 -9.12 20.43
C GLY A 508 9.56 -9.43 19.81
N TYR A 509 8.48 -9.05 20.49
CA TYR A 509 7.11 -9.31 20.04
C TYR A 509 6.79 -8.63 18.70
N SER A 510 7.20 -7.38 18.52
CA SER A 510 6.91 -6.61 17.30
C SER A 510 7.60 -7.22 16.08
N GLY A 511 8.83 -7.72 16.24
CA GLY A 511 9.52 -8.45 15.18
C GLY A 511 8.84 -9.79 14.84
N ALA A 512 8.37 -10.54 15.84
CA ALA A 512 7.64 -11.78 15.62
C ALA A 512 6.32 -11.54 14.86
N ARG A 513 5.61 -10.45 15.21
CA ARG A 513 4.42 -9.99 14.50
C ARG A 513 4.72 -9.58 13.05
N THR A 514 5.85 -8.92 12.79
CA THR A 514 6.28 -8.56 11.43
C THR A 514 6.54 -9.80 10.57
N ILE A 515 7.13 -10.86 11.14
CA ILE A 515 7.33 -12.13 10.41
C ILE A 515 5.99 -12.81 10.13
N SER A 516 5.12 -12.92 11.14
CA SER A 516 3.85 -13.65 11.04
C SER A 516 2.75 -12.88 10.31
N ASN A 517 2.22 -11.83 10.95
CA ASN A 517 1.04 -11.09 10.51
C ASN A 517 1.29 -10.11 9.37
N LYS A 518 2.56 -9.84 9.03
CA LYS A 518 2.89 -9.12 7.80
C LYS A 518 3.41 -10.08 6.75
N PHE A 519 4.65 -10.53 6.85
CA PHE A 519 5.25 -11.33 5.78
C PHE A 519 4.45 -12.60 5.42
N VAL A 520 4.28 -13.54 6.35
CA VAL A 520 3.66 -14.84 6.03
C VAL A 520 2.18 -14.67 5.65
N ALA A 521 1.44 -13.84 6.39
CA ALA A 521 0.04 -13.56 6.09
C ALA A 521 -0.16 -12.84 4.74
N TYR A 522 0.71 -11.89 4.38
CA TYR A 522 0.59 -11.16 3.11
C TYR A 522 1.08 -11.99 1.92
N LEU A 523 2.03 -12.92 2.13
CA LEU A 523 2.36 -13.92 1.12
C LEU A 523 1.18 -14.86 0.83
N TRP A 524 0.40 -15.22 1.87
CA TRP A 524 -0.87 -15.92 1.69
C TRP A 524 -1.86 -15.11 0.82
N GLY A 525 -1.97 -13.81 1.06
CA GLY A 525 -2.78 -12.93 0.19
C GLY A 525 -2.34 -12.92 -1.27
N TRP A 526 -1.04 -12.95 -1.53
CA TRP A 526 -0.52 -13.12 -2.89
C TRP A 526 -0.82 -14.50 -3.49
N GLN A 527 -0.69 -15.57 -2.72
CA GLN A 527 -1.02 -16.92 -3.17
C GLN A 527 -2.48 -17.03 -3.61
N VAL A 528 -3.40 -16.37 -2.88
CA VAL A 528 -4.83 -16.36 -3.24
C VAL A 528 -5.07 -15.47 -4.45
N THR A 529 -4.57 -14.23 -4.44
CA THR A 529 -4.93 -13.25 -5.49
C THR A 529 -4.22 -13.46 -6.82
N ALA A 530 -3.02 -14.05 -6.80
CA ALA A 530 -2.21 -14.33 -7.97
C ALA A 530 -1.38 -15.61 -7.76
N PRO A 531 -2.00 -16.80 -7.82
CA PRO A 531 -1.39 -18.07 -7.42
C PRO A 531 -0.15 -18.46 -8.24
N GLN A 532 0.05 -17.87 -9.41
CA GLN A 532 1.26 -18.05 -10.23
C GLN A 532 2.53 -17.44 -9.60
N LEU A 533 2.40 -16.58 -8.59
CA LEU A 533 3.53 -15.89 -7.97
C LEU A 533 4.19 -16.68 -6.85
N VAL A 534 3.39 -17.51 -6.16
CA VAL A 534 3.78 -18.27 -4.96
C VAL A 534 3.58 -19.76 -5.24
N ASP A 535 4.63 -20.55 -5.02
CA ASP A 535 4.65 -21.99 -5.29
C ASP A 535 5.04 -22.81 -4.06
N ASP A 536 5.07 -24.14 -4.20
CA ASP A 536 5.43 -25.06 -3.12
C ASP A 536 6.83 -24.77 -2.55
N TYR A 537 7.76 -24.27 -3.36
CA TYR A 537 9.10 -23.93 -2.88
C TYR A 537 9.05 -22.77 -1.89
N ASP A 538 8.20 -21.76 -2.09
CA ASP A 538 8.11 -20.61 -1.18
C ASP A 538 7.63 -21.04 0.23
N TRP A 539 6.62 -21.90 0.30
CA TRP A 539 6.09 -22.43 1.57
C TRP A 539 7.06 -23.43 2.24
N ASN A 540 7.74 -24.25 1.44
CA ASN A 540 8.80 -25.13 1.94
C ASN A 540 9.97 -24.32 2.50
N GLU A 541 10.38 -23.25 1.84
CA GLU A 541 11.48 -22.38 2.29
C GLU A 541 11.12 -21.65 3.59
N ILE A 542 9.87 -21.17 3.74
CA ILE A 542 9.37 -20.62 5.02
C ILE A 542 9.43 -21.67 6.12
N THR A 543 8.98 -22.89 5.84
CA THR A 543 9.01 -23.99 6.81
C THR A 543 10.45 -24.33 7.21
N ASP A 544 11.36 -24.41 6.25
CA ASP A 544 12.76 -24.70 6.52
C ASP A 544 13.40 -23.59 7.36
N ILE A 545 13.19 -22.33 7.01
CA ILE A 545 13.80 -21.18 7.69
C ILE A 545 13.25 -21.00 9.11
N TYR A 546 11.92 -20.94 9.27
CA TYR A 546 11.30 -20.51 10.52
C TYR A 546 10.93 -21.67 11.45
N ILE A 547 10.65 -22.86 10.91
CA ILE A 547 10.24 -24.03 11.69
C ILE A 547 11.42 -24.99 11.87
N LYS A 548 12.14 -25.34 10.81
CA LYS A 548 13.33 -26.21 10.91
C LYS A 548 14.60 -25.46 11.32
N ASP A 549 14.53 -24.13 11.46
CA ASP A 549 15.65 -23.26 11.80
C ASP A 549 16.87 -23.49 10.89
N LYS A 550 16.66 -23.43 9.56
CA LYS A 550 17.65 -23.71 8.51
C LYS A 550 19.02 -23.06 8.73
N TYR A 551 19.03 -21.87 9.34
CA TYR A 551 20.23 -21.07 9.58
C TYR A 551 20.83 -21.24 10.99
N ASN A 552 20.22 -22.07 11.86
CA ASN A 552 20.60 -22.25 13.26
C ASN A 552 20.64 -20.92 14.04
N LEU A 553 19.65 -20.05 13.83
CA LEU A 553 19.54 -18.75 14.52
C LEU A 553 18.87 -18.89 15.89
N GLY A 554 18.22 -20.03 16.15
CA GLY A 554 17.32 -20.20 17.27
C GLY A 554 15.93 -19.60 17.02
N VAL A 555 15.58 -19.28 15.76
CA VAL A 555 14.34 -18.55 15.42
C VAL A 555 13.10 -19.36 15.78
N ASN A 556 13.11 -20.69 15.59
CA ASN A 556 11.99 -21.55 15.98
C ASN A 556 11.73 -21.46 17.49
N ARG A 557 12.77 -21.67 18.31
CA ARG A 557 12.67 -21.60 19.78
C ARG A 557 12.23 -20.21 20.21
N TRP A 558 12.80 -19.18 19.61
CA TRP A 558 12.48 -17.77 19.88
C TRP A 558 11.00 -17.47 19.58
N LEU A 559 10.50 -17.85 18.41
CA LEU A 559 9.10 -17.71 18.02
C LEU A 559 8.17 -18.55 18.91
N SER A 560 8.60 -19.72 19.38
CA SER A 560 7.76 -20.64 20.17
C SER A 560 7.76 -20.36 21.69
N THR A 561 8.27 -19.21 22.13
CA THR A 561 8.43 -18.90 23.57
C THR A 561 7.76 -17.58 23.95
N GLY A 562 6.95 -17.63 25.02
CA GLY A 562 6.31 -16.45 25.62
C GLY A 562 5.25 -15.83 24.71
N ASN A 563 5.11 -14.50 24.74
CA ASN A 563 4.12 -13.78 23.91
C ASN A 563 4.37 -13.88 22.40
N ARG A 564 5.54 -14.32 21.94
CA ARG A 564 5.82 -14.56 20.52
C ARG A 564 5.21 -15.86 20.01
N ALA A 565 4.82 -16.78 20.90
CA ALA A 565 4.22 -18.06 20.52
C ALA A 565 2.95 -17.86 19.67
N TYR A 566 2.20 -16.78 19.88
CA TYR A 566 1.06 -16.42 19.03
C TYR A 566 1.45 -16.18 17.56
N SER A 567 2.66 -15.65 17.30
CA SER A 567 3.19 -15.53 15.95
C SER A 567 3.58 -16.89 15.35
N MET A 568 4.12 -17.83 16.14
CA MET A 568 4.36 -19.20 15.68
C MET A 568 3.04 -19.91 15.33
N ILE A 569 2.02 -19.77 16.18
CA ILE A 569 0.66 -20.27 15.93
C ILE A 569 0.13 -19.68 14.62
N SER A 570 0.35 -18.38 14.38
CA SER A 570 -0.08 -17.72 13.16
C SER A 570 0.65 -18.23 11.92
N ILE A 571 1.98 -18.32 11.95
CA ILE A 571 2.79 -18.84 10.83
C ILE A 571 2.37 -20.26 10.46
N THR A 572 2.30 -21.15 11.46
CA THR A 572 1.96 -22.55 11.25
C THR A 572 0.50 -22.72 10.81
N GLY A 573 -0.42 -21.93 11.34
CA GLY A 573 -1.81 -21.96 10.90
C GLY A 573 -2.02 -21.41 9.49
N THR A 574 -1.27 -20.39 9.04
CA THR A 574 -1.28 -19.96 7.63
C THR A 574 -0.75 -21.07 6.71
N LEU A 575 0.34 -21.74 7.09
CA LEU A 575 0.87 -22.89 6.35
C LEU A 575 -0.15 -24.02 6.23
N LEU A 576 -0.84 -24.36 7.33
CA LEU A 576 -1.91 -25.37 7.33
C LEU A 576 -3.11 -24.93 6.49
N THR A 577 -3.49 -23.65 6.50
CA THR A 577 -4.53 -23.11 5.61
C THR A 577 -4.14 -23.25 4.14
N ALA A 578 -2.90 -22.91 3.77
CA ALA A 578 -2.41 -23.05 2.40
C ALA A 578 -2.44 -24.51 1.94
N ALA A 579 -2.06 -25.46 2.81
CA ALA A 579 -2.14 -26.89 2.52
C ALA A 579 -3.58 -27.40 2.42
N HIS A 580 -4.44 -27.02 3.37
CA HIS A 580 -5.85 -27.43 3.40
C HIS A 580 -6.62 -26.95 2.16
N LYS A 581 -6.35 -25.73 1.68
CA LYS A 581 -6.94 -25.19 0.44
C LYS A 581 -6.25 -25.70 -0.84
N GLY A 582 -5.24 -26.54 -0.72
CA GLY A 582 -4.55 -27.17 -1.86
C GLY A 582 -3.56 -26.26 -2.61
N PHE A 583 -3.23 -25.09 -2.06
CA PHE A 583 -2.22 -24.19 -2.63
C PHE A 583 -0.79 -24.65 -2.32
N TRP A 584 -0.59 -25.38 -1.22
CA TRP A 584 0.70 -25.96 -0.85
C TRP A 584 0.63 -27.48 -0.75
N LYS A 585 1.47 -28.16 -1.52
CA LYS A 585 1.59 -29.63 -1.53
C LYS A 585 2.82 -30.07 -0.74
N ALA A 586 2.70 -30.03 0.59
CA ALA A 586 3.74 -30.54 1.47
C ALA A 586 3.70 -32.08 1.59
N ASP A 587 4.85 -32.71 1.81
CA ASP A 587 4.88 -34.12 2.19
C ASP A 587 4.31 -34.34 3.60
N GLU A 588 3.90 -35.59 3.91
CA GLU A 588 3.26 -35.92 5.19
C GLU A 588 4.16 -35.62 6.39
N ALA A 589 5.48 -35.82 6.29
CA ALA A 589 6.39 -35.54 7.39
C ALA A 589 6.45 -34.04 7.69
N THR A 590 6.44 -33.22 6.65
CA THR A 590 6.37 -31.75 6.75
C THR A 590 5.03 -31.31 7.31
N LEU A 591 3.89 -31.87 6.86
CA LEU A 591 2.58 -31.56 7.45
C LEU A 591 2.51 -31.93 8.94
N ARG A 592 3.02 -33.11 9.31
CA ARG A 592 3.12 -33.52 10.72
C ARG A 592 4.00 -32.58 11.52
N LEU A 593 5.14 -32.12 10.98
CA LEU A 593 5.98 -31.14 11.66
C LEU A 593 5.21 -29.85 11.94
N VAL A 594 4.62 -29.25 10.91
CA VAL A 594 3.87 -27.98 11.03
C VAL A 594 2.69 -28.13 11.98
N ALA A 595 1.88 -29.19 11.83
CA ALA A 595 0.72 -29.44 12.68
C ALA A 595 1.11 -29.68 14.14
N ASN A 596 2.21 -30.39 14.41
CA ASN A 596 2.68 -30.60 15.77
C ASN A 596 3.26 -29.33 16.39
N THR A 597 3.95 -28.47 15.61
CA THR A 597 4.41 -27.16 16.10
C THR A 597 3.22 -26.25 16.42
N TRP A 598 2.21 -26.21 15.56
CA TRP A 598 0.95 -25.49 15.82
C TRP A 598 0.26 -26.02 17.09
N ALA A 599 0.04 -27.34 17.17
CA ALA A 599 -0.70 -27.93 18.28
C ALA A 599 0.03 -27.81 19.62
N SER A 600 1.36 -27.98 19.65
CA SER A 600 2.13 -27.85 20.89
C SER A 600 2.13 -26.42 21.42
N THR A 601 2.30 -25.44 20.53
CA THR A 601 2.25 -24.01 20.91
C THR A 601 0.87 -23.60 21.38
N VAL A 602 -0.21 -24.04 20.72
CA VAL A 602 -1.60 -23.81 21.19
C VAL A 602 -1.85 -24.50 22.54
N ALA A 603 -1.37 -25.74 22.73
CA ALA A 603 -1.55 -26.48 23.98
C ALA A 603 -0.78 -25.87 25.17
N GLU A 604 0.27 -25.10 24.92
CA GLU A 604 1.07 -24.43 25.95
C GLU A 604 0.60 -23.00 26.23
N TYR A 605 0.34 -22.22 25.18
CA TYR A 605 0.08 -20.77 25.28
C TYR A 605 -1.39 -20.39 25.06
N GLY A 606 -2.22 -21.31 24.59
CA GLY A 606 -3.59 -21.02 24.15
C GLY A 606 -3.67 -20.61 22.68
N VAL A 607 -4.87 -20.26 22.22
CA VAL A 607 -5.13 -19.87 20.83
C VAL A 607 -4.75 -18.41 20.58
N ALA A 608 -4.35 -18.08 19.35
CA ALA A 608 -4.11 -16.69 18.94
C ALA A 608 -5.41 -15.96 18.57
N CYS A 609 -6.50 -16.70 18.33
CA CYS A 609 -7.79 -16.20 17.82
C CYS A 609 -7.72 -15.28 16.61
N CYS A 610 -6.77 -15.58 15.74
CA CYS A 610 -6.79 -15.30 14.31
C CYS A 610 -7.71 -16.29 13.55
N ASP A 611 -7.85 -16.07 12.23
CA ASP A 611 -8.31 -17.04 11.23
C ASP A 611 -7.73 -18.45 11.47
N CYS A 612 -6.46 -18.47 11.86
CA CYS A 612 -5.61 -19.63 11.94
C CYS A 612 -5.70 -20.47 13.24
N SER A 613 -6.52 -20.07 14.21
CA SER A 613 -6.70 -20.82 15.47
C SER A 613 -8.07 -20.68 16.17
N CYS A 614 -8.97 -19.84 15.65
CA CYS A 614 -10.37 -19.76 16.13
C CYS A 614 -11.40 -19.70 14.99
N GLY A 615 -11.06 -19.12 13.84
CA GLY A 615 -12.02 -18.91 12.73
C GLY A 615 -12.20 -20.11 11.80
N ASN A 616 -11.10 -20.71 11.33
CA ASN A 616 -11.12 -21.74 10.30
C ASN A 616 -11.31 -23.16 10.88
N LEU A 617 -12.53 -23.45 11.35
CA LEU A 617 -12.86 -24.73 11.99
C LEU A 617 -12.52 -25.95 11.09
N ALA A 618 -12.83 -25.87 9.80
CA ALA A 618 -12.57 -26.95 8.84
C ALA A 618 -11.08 -27.27 8.70
N MET A 619 -10.23 -26.25 8.55
CA MET A 619 -8.77 -26.44 8.53
C MET A 619 -8.28 -27.03 9.84
N MET A 620 -8.77 -26.53 10.98
CA MET A 620 -8.33 -27.01 12.30
C MET A 620 -8.70 -28.48 12.52
N GLU A 621 -9.92 -28.90 12.15
CA GLU A 621 -10.34 -30.30 12.19
C GLU A 621 -9.47 -31.17 11.28
N TRP A 622 -9.23 -30.71 10.05
CA TRP A 622 -8.34 -31.39 9.10
C TRP A 622 -6.91 -31.52 9.63
N ALA A 623 -6.37 -30.49 10.29
CA ALA A 623 -5.01 -30.50 10.82
C ALA A 623 -4.83 -31.56 11.93
N MET A 624 -5.89 -31.89 12.69
CA MET A 624 -5.82 -32.86 13.79
C MET A 624 -5.35 -34.26 13.37
N GLN A 625 -5.55 -34.66 12.10
CA GLN A 625 -5.08 -35.97 11.62
C GLN A 625 -3.54 -36.09 11.57
N TYR A 626 -2.84 -34.94 11.55
CA TYR A 626 -1.37 -34.87 11.51
C TYR A 626 -0.76 -34.61 12.90
N VAL A 627 -1.58 -34.25 13.89
CA VAL A 627 -1.15 -33.97 15.26
C VAL A 627 -0.86 -35.28 16.01
N ASN A 628 0.19 -35.27 16.84
CA ASN A 628 0.55 -36.38 17.71
C ASN A 628 -0.63 -36.69 18.66
N PRO A 629 -1.06 -37.97 18.77
CA PRO A 629 -2.12 -38.39 19.68
C PRO A 629 -2.00 -37.84 21.12
N ASP A 630 -0.78 -37.73 21.65
CA ASP A 630 -0.54 -37.25 23.01
C ASP A 630 -0.85 -35.74 23.19
N LEU A 631 -0.86 -34.96 22.10
CA LEU A 631 -1.20 -33.55 22.10
C LEU A 631 -2.68 -33.29 21.86
N LEU A 632 -3.41 -34.23 21.23
CA LEU A 632 -4.78 -34.03 20.77
C LEU A 632 -5.72 -33.56 21.88
N ALA A 633 -5.72 -34.20 23.04
CA ALA A 633 -6.62 -33.83 24.14
C ALA A 633 -6.35 -32.40 24.63
N ARG A 634 -5.08 -32.00 24.74
CA ARG A 634 -4.67 -30.68 25.23
C ARG A 634 -5.01 -29.57 24.24
N VAL A 635 -4.70 -29.78 22.96
CA VAL A 635 -4.98 -28.78 21.91
C VAL A 635 -6.50 -28.62 21.70
N LYS A 636 -7.26 -29.73 21.67
CA LYS A 636 -8.71 -29.70 21.55
C LYS A 636 -9.37 -28.95 22.70
N SER A 637 -8.93 -29.21 23.94
CA SER A 637 -9.42 -28.47 25.12
C SER A 637 -9.22 -26.96 24.96
N LYS A 638 -8.03 -26.52 24.52
CA LYS A 638 -7.74 -25.09 24.34
C LYS A 638 -8.57 -24.43 23.24
N ILE A 639 -8.78 -25.13 22.13
CA ILE A 639 -9.63 -24.63 21.04
C ILE A 639 -11.10 -24.59 21.49
N TYR A 640 -11.59 -25.61 22.18
CA TYR A 640 -12.96 -25.64 22.69
C TYR A 640 -13.23 -24.55 23.73
N GLU A 641 -12.30 -24.36 24.68
CA GLU A 641 -12.37 -23.29 25.69
C GLU A 641 -12.54 -21.91 25.04
N ALA A 642 -11.89 -21.67 23.90
CA ALA A 642 -11.93 -20.38 23.21
C ALA A 642 -13.10 -20.22 22.24
N THR A 643 -13.51 -21.30 21.56
CA THR A 643 -14.47 -21.22 20.43
C THR A 643 -15.86 -21.75 20.77
N GLY A 644 -15.99 -22.61 21.78
CA GLY A 644 -17.20 -23.39 22.05
C GLY A 644 -17.57 -24.38 20.93
N ALA A 645 -16.71 -24.59 19.93
CA ALA A 645 -17.02 -25.42 18.78
C ALA A 645 -17.05 -26.91 19.16
N ALA A 646 -18.21 -27.54 19.00
CA ALA A 646 -18.47 -28.92 19.45
C ALA A 646 -17.48 -29.96 18.90
N ALA A 647 -16.91 -29.73 17.72
CA ALA A 647 -15.90 -30.61 17.11
C ALA A 647 -14.62 -30.79 17.96
N PHE A 648 -14.34 -29.83 18.85
CA PHE A 648 -13.18 -29.85 19.74
C PHE A 648 -13.55 -30.12 21.21
N ALA A 649 -14.83 -30.39 21.50
CA ALA A 649 -15.26 -30.68 22.86
C ALA A 649 -14.47 -31.83 23.47
N PRO A 650 -14.08 -31.75 24.77
CA PRO A 650 -13.52 -32.87 25.48
C PRO A 650 -14.51 -34.05 25.42
N SER A 651 -14.02 -35.25 25.11
CA SER A 651 -14.86 -36.44 25.20
C SER A 651 -15.34 -36.63 26.64
N GLU A 652 -16.67 -36.59 26.87
CA GLU A 652 -17.26 -37.02 28.14
C GLU A 652 -16.81 -38.45 28.41
N ASN A 653 -16.13 -38.65 29.53
CA ASN A 653 -15.70 -39.97 29.97
C ASN A 653 -16.93 -40.68 30.57
N PRO A 654 -17.46 -41.79 30.00
CA PRO A 654 -18.68 -42.43 30.52
C PRO A 654 -18.49 -43.17 31.86
N ASN A 655 -17.34 -43.03 32.53
CA ASN A 655 -16.93 -43.86 33.67
C ASN A 655 -16.49 -43.02 34.88
N GLN A 656 -17.35 -42.13 35.35
CA GLN A 656 -17.44 -41.82 36.78
C GLN A 656 -18.85 -42.10 37.26
N GLY A 657 -19.14 -43.39 37.45
CA GLY A 657 -20.27 -43.82 38.27
C GLY A 657 -20.01 -43.39 39.72
N GLY A 658 -20.89 -42.53 40.25
CA GLY A 658 -20.85 -42.14 41.64
C GLY A 658 -21.14 -43.33 42.55
N GLU A 659 -20.16 -43.73 43.36
CA GLU A 659 -20.38 -44.62 44.48
C GLU A 659 -21.05 -43.84 45.63
N SER A 660 -22.29 -44.21 45.90
CA SER A 660 -23.02 -43.90 47.12
C SER A 660 -22.41 -44.64 48.32
N GLY A 661 -22.03 -43.90 49.36
CA GLY A 661 -21.50 -44.45 50.61
C GLY A 661 -21.60 -43.48 51.79
N SER A 662 -22.71 -43.58 52.51
CA SER A 662 -23.15 -42.90 53.75
C SER A 662 -22.19 -42.94 54.95
N THR A 663 -22.21 -41.92 55.84
CA THR A 663 -22.50 -42.03 57.31
C THR A 663 -22.62 -40.63 58.01
N PRO A 664 -23.11 -40.47 59.28
CA PRO A 664 -24.44 -39.86 59.53
C PRO A 664 -24.50 -38.78 60.65
N GLY A 665 -25.67 -38.12 60.76
CA GLY A 665 -26.39 -37.94 62.04
C GLY A 665 -26.21 -36.63 62.83
N GLY A 666 -27.33 -35.91 63.05
CA GLY A 666 -27.45 -34.86 64.07
C GLY A 666 -28.75 -34.06 63.95
N GLN A 667 -29.69 -34.30 64.87
CA GLN A 667 -31.11 -33.95 64.90
C GLN A 667 -31.47 -32.46 65.23
N PRO A 668 -32.77 -32.07 65.17
CA PRO A 668 -33.26 -30.72 64.86
C PRO A 668 -33.76 -29.93 66.09
N HIS A 669 -34.09 -28.64 65.90
CA HIS A 669 -35.03 -27.94 66.77
C HIS A 669 -35.93 -26.95 66.02
N ASP A 670 -37.23 -27.11 66.29
CA ASP A 670 -38.39 -26.31 65.87
C ASP A 670 -38.39 -24.88 66.44
N GLY A 671 -39.09 -23.98 65.73
CA GLY A 671 -39.50 -22.68 66.27
C GLY A 671 -40.06 -21.72 65.23
N SER A 672 -41.28 -21.98 64.74
CA SER A 672 -42.07 -21.11 63.85
C SER A 672 -42.77 -19.97 64.62
N SER A 673 -42.76 -18.75 64.11
CA SER A 673 -43.95 -18.07 63.54
C SER A 673 -43.82 -16.53 63.52
N GLY A 674 -44.23 -15.91 62.40
CA GLY A 674 -44.67 -14.51 62.37
C GLY A 674 -44.32 -13.71 61.10
N THR A 675 -45.08 -13.94 60.01
CA THR A 675 -45.64 -12.94 59.03
C THR A 675 -44.73 -11.81 58.51
N SER A 676 -44.52 -11.58 57.22
CA SER A 676 -45.39 -11.55 56.01
C SER A 676 -44.49 -11.71 54.76
N GLY A 677 -44.76 -12.49 53.71
CA GLY A 677 -46.00 -12.63 52.92
C GLY A 677 -46.02 -11.55 51.83
N GLY A 678 -45.85 -11.79 50.53
CA GLY A 678 -45.56 -13.01 49.77
C GLY A 678 -45.24 -12.60 48.33
N SER A 679 -44.34 -13.33 47.68
CA SER A 679 -44.05 -13.27 46.25
C SER A 679 -44.03 -14.71 45.74
N GLU A 680 -45.03 -15.09 44.95
CA GLU A 680 -45.13 -16.32 44.18
C GLU A 680 -45.72 -15.92 42.81
N GLY A 681 -45.27 -16.40 41.65
CA GLY A 681 -44.18 -17.30 41.37
C GLY A 681 -44.10 -17.63 39.88
N VAL A 682 -42.99 -18.29 39.55
CA VAL A 682 -42.79 -19.36 38.57
C VAL A 682 -42.70 -19.04 37.07
N SER A 683 -41.62 -19.60 36.50
CA SER A 683 -41.42 -20.15 35.14
C SER A 683 -40.64 -19.23 34.18
N ALA A 684 -39.79 -19.69 33.27
CA ALA A 684 -39.03 -20.92 33.01
C ALA A 684 -38.25 -20.66 31.70
N ALA A 685 -37.16 -21.41 31.50
CA ALA A 685 -36.63 -21.90 30.21
C ALA A 685 -35.88 -20.98 29.20
N SER A 686 -34.63 -21.42 28.95
CA SER A 686 -33.96 -21.70 27.65
C SER A 686 -33.53 -20.59 26.67
N PRO A 687 -32.37 -20.78 25.98
CA PRO A 687 -31.78 -19.80 25.06
C PRO A 687 -32.24 -19.98 23.60
N GLY A 688 -32.47 -18.86 22.92
CA GLY A 688 -32.98 -18.79 21.55
C GLY A 688 -31.93 -18.40 20.50
N THR A 689 -31.90 -19.25 19.48
CA THR A 689 -31.37 -19.22 18.10
C THR A 689 -31.52 -17.91 17.29
N GLN A 690 -30.51 -17.70 16.42
CA GLN A 690 -30.41 -17.03 15.10
C GLN A 690 -31.47 -16.04 14.58
N SER A 691 -30.91 -15.10 13.78
CA SER A 691 -31.33 -14.67 12.43
C SER A 691 -31.73 -13.20 12.23
N SER A 692 -30.90 -12.52 11.43
CA SER A 692 -31.19 -11.67 10.25
C SER A 692 -32.15 -10.46 10.30
N SER A 693 -31.68 -9.34 9.73
CA SER A 693 -32.41 -8.38 8.88
C SER A 693 -31.43 -7.27 8.44
N GLN A 694 -30.94 -7.18 7.20
CA GLN A 694 -31.56 -6.61 5.99
C GLN A 694 -32.23 -5.22 6.13
N ASN A 695 -31.48 -4.22 5.62
CA ASN A 695 -31.85 -3.23 4.59
C ASN A 695 -32.90 -2.12 4.81
N VAL A 696 -32.81 -1.14 3.88
CA VAL A 696 -33.64 0.05 3.58
C VAL A 696 -33.27 1.29 4.41
N GLY A 697 -32.94 2.48 3.89
CA GLY A 697 -33.00 3.04 2.54
C GLY A 697 -33.53 4.48 2.60
N ALA A 698 -32.74 5.43 2.06
CA ALA A 698 -33.11 6.75 1.51
C ALA A 698 -33.81 7.84 2.37
N GLY A 699 -33.48 9.10 2.06
CA GLY A 699 -34.47 10.18 2.03
C GLY A 699 -34.22 11.38 2.92
N SER A 700 -34.35 12.55 2.30
CA SER A 700 -34.10 13.92 2.75
C SER A 700 -35.16 14.54 3.67
N GLU A 701 -34.77 15.70 4.23
CA GLU A 701 -35.57 16.85 4.70
C GLU A 701 -36.08 16.93 6.16
N SER A 702 -35.57 17.97 6.83
CA SER A 702 -36.16 18.86 7.86
C SER A 702 -37.19 18.33 8.87
N SER A 703 -36.88 18.44 10.16
CA SER A 703 -37.53 19.37 11.10
C SER A 703 -37.17 19.07 12.56
N GLN A 704 -37.36 20.10 13.38
CA GLN A 704 -36.98 20.26 14.79
C GLN A 704 -37.54 19.19 15.74
N GLY A 705 -36.76 18.83 16.76
CA GLY A 705 -37.25 18.09 17.94
C GLY A 705 -36.14 17.83 18.95
N ALA A 706 -36.25 18.44 20.13
CA ALA A 706 -35.21 18.58 21.12
C ALA A 706 -35.13 17.43 22.15
N GLY A 707 -33.90 17.19 22.63
CA GLY A 707 -33.59 16.78 24.01
C GLY A 707 -33.33 15.29 24.25
N LYS A 708 -32.43 14.85 25.13
CA LYS A 708 -31.36 15.47 25.93
C LYS A 708 -30.38 14.35 26.29
N SER A 709 -29.08 14.60 26.17
CA SER A 709 -28.00 13.81 26.78
C SER A 709 -27.82 14.18 28.25
N TYR A 710 -27.35 13.23 29.05
CA TYR A 710 -27.04 13.36 30.47
C TYR A 710 -25.62 13.94 30.65
N GLU A 711 -25.49 15.05 31.36
CA GLU A 711 -24.22 15.53 31.92
C GLU A 711 -24.23 15.35 33.44
N VAL A 712 -23.10 14.91 33.96
CA VAL A 712 -22.82 14.75 35.40
C VAL A 712 -22.41 16.11 35.97
N THR A 713 -23.18 16.57 36.95
CA THR A 713 -22.99 17.80 37.74
C THR A 713 -21.66 17.84 38.50
N ALA A 714 -20.95 18.95 38.39
CA ALA A 714 -19.97 19.39 39.40
C ALA A 714 -20.66 20.26 40.46
N SER A 715 -20.40 19.93 41.72
CA SER A 715 -20.93 20.58 42.91
C SER A 715 -20.33 21.97 43.15
N GLY A 716 -21.20 22.99 43.09
CA GLY A 716 -21.31 24.21 43.90
C GLY A 716 -20.08 24.97 44.42
N SER A 717 -19.98 26.25 44.04
CA SER A 717 -20.19 27.37 44.98
C SER A 717 -20.43 28.69 44.23
N SER A 718 -21.28 29.52 44.83
CA SER A 718 -21.98 30.71 44.33
C SER A 718 -21.15 31.97 44.05
N GLY A 719 -21.54 32.72 43.02
CA GLY A 719 -21.25 34.16 42.89
C GLY A 719 -21.71 34.74 41.54
N SER A 720 -22.79 35.50 41.52
CA SER A 720 -23.29 36.20 40.33
C SER A 720 -22.51 37.49 40.06
N SER A 721 -22.10 37.73 38.81
CA SER A 721 -21.92 39.08 38.26
C SER A 721 -21.96 39.06 36.72
N ASP A 722 -22.81 39.91 36.15
CA ASP A 722 -22.83 40.30 34.73
C ASP A 722 -21.44 40.58 34.18
N THR A 723 -21.10 40.04 33.01
CA THR A 723 -20.02 40.60 32.17
C THR A 723 -20.42 40.60 30.70
N GLY A 724 -20.95 41.73 30.25
CA GLY A 724 -20.94 42.09 28.83
C GLY A 724 -19.50 42.32 28.38
N MET A 725 -19.15 41.84 27.19
CA MET A 725 -17.78 41.92 26.67
C MET A 725 -17.36 43.39 26.50
N PRO A 726 -16.19 43.81 27.02
CA PRO A 726 -15.77 45.20 26.93
C PRO A 726 -15.58 45.63 25.48
N VAL A 727 -16.01 46.85 25.15
CA VAL A 727 -15.97 47.40 23.78
C VAL A 727 -14.56 47.37 23.18
N TYR A 728 -13.49 47.47 23.99
CA TYR A 728 -12.12 47.35 23.50
C TYR A 728 -11.76 45.95 22.98
N ALA A 729 -12.39 44.88 23.49
CA ALA A 729 -12.19 43.53 22.98
C ALA A 729 -12.83 43.35 21.60
N ILE A 730 -14.00 43.95 21.38
CA ILE A 730 -14.68 43.97 20.07
C ILE A 730 -13.84 44.77 19.06
N LEU A 731 -13.32 45.93 19.46
CA LEU A 731 -12.44 46.74 18.61
C LEU A 731 -11.12 46.01 18.30
N GLY A 732 -10.59 45.25 19.26
CA GLY A 732 -9.41 44.39 19.06
C GLY A 732 -9.63 43.33 17.98
N VAL A 733 -10.78 42.64 17.99
CA VAL A 733 -11.13 41.64 16.97
C VAL A 733 -11.28 42.28 15.59
N ILE A 734 -11.94 43.44 15.50
CA ILE A 734 -12.09 44.16 14.22
C ILE A 734 -10.73 44.58 13.66
N ALA A 735 -9.83 45.10 14.50
CA ALA A 735 -8.48 45.46 14.08
C ALA A 735 -7.66 44.25 13.59
N LEU A 736 -7.83 43.10 14.24
CA LEU A 736 -7.13 41.87 13.87
C LEU A 736 -7.63 41.31 12.53
N VAL A 737 -8.94 41.33 12.30
CA VAL A 737 -9.55 40.96 11.00
C VAL A 737 -9.13 41.92 9.89
N ALA A 738 -9.05 43.23 10.18
CA ALA A 738 -8.58 44.21 9.21
C ALA A 738 -7.10 44.02 8.84
N LEU A 739 -6.24 43.69 9.81
CA LEU A 739 -4.82 43.41 9.57
C LEU A 739 -4.61 42.14 8.74
N VAL A 740 -5.38 41.08 9.00
CA VAL A 740 -5.37 39.87 8.17
C VAL A 740 -5.87 40.17 6.75
N GLY A 741 -6.90 41.01 6.61
CA GLY A 741 -7.39 41.45 5.32
C GLY A 741 -6.35 42.25 4.53
N VAL A 742 -5.65 43.19 5.17
CA VAL A 742 -4.61 44.00 4.51
C VAL A 742 -3.39 43.14 4.13
N GLY A 743 -2.98 42.21 4.99
CA GLY A 743 -1.88 41.28 4.69
C GLY A 743 -2.20 40.25 3.60
N TYR A 744 -3.47 40.03 3.27
CA TYR A 744 -3.89 39.16 2.17
C TYR A 744 -3.92 39.88 0.81
N PHE A 745 -4.01 41.22 0.80
CA PHE A 745 -4.12 42.03 -0.41
C PHE A 745 -2.89 42.93 -0.69
N MET A 746 -1.87 42.89 0.16
CA MET A 746 -0.50 43.36 -0.11
C MET A 746 0.39 42.17 -0.45
#